data_AF-A0AB35T6J5-F1
#
_entry.id   AF-A0AB35T6J5-F1
#
_cell.length_a   1.000
_cell.length_b   1.000
_cell.length_c   1.000
_cell.angle_alpha   90.00
_cell.angle_beta   90.00
_cell.angle_gamma   90.00
#
_symmetry.space_group_name_H-M   'P 1'
#
loop_
_entity.id
_entity.type
_entity.pdbx_description
1 polymer ?
#
loop_
_entity_poly.entity_id
_entity_poly.type
_entity_poly.pdbx_seq_one_letter_code
_entity_poly.pdbx_strand_id
1 'polypeptide(L)'
;MTVSRTQAVASAKPKRKHYDKDLIRERTFDLLTISLSGAGRDQGTRLVWNCPACGKRDKYSVKKDERRGGCMVEGCRLAGYDDILLMLAKIHDLDYYFDFRSVLVKAYDLLGLQPAEKKISSAVKSKPTSTKTGTAKTHDRDRQVPAADDGELASLVYGRIMGLCPLESRDRSYLRSRGISLGTIRDGRFGSMTPARARKIKATLQSEFDREVLLRVPGFSEDERDGHLKFTLSGNYLLIPYHDRYGRISTIEGRSVGEAHGRMGKYVSLRDAGNHLYVFLGHDPEELQAVCEGVMGAIVAAESGLSVGSIQGCQRFRSRVTDGESGASYAPLPELRGVDFGGRTVPYIPDADDPPNPTVLRAAPKAARWISEPQNGKPAICLLPAGQDLDEWLLSIEPENRVARFAELLASASPPEDGLRVSSADTADRKESPVLNSGSEAPPRSPDSEKKKNASGGARRLRHKVYEKLLDLLPLKSAHAEAFSKLGVWEATLDAGCFVSLDSRSAEKAASELVSRFGARRLRFVPGFELDEDGTARIPAAASGEFVLAPCFDSEGMISNLVAVPFDGETGVVSPDESVPFFGCGSCLYVFAPYDYQQVVGLCQGLLGSLLTAQEDIAVGAICRSEINRGSTPDHETDQHRATPFQTENVDLGAREIAYLSFAGDSERGDTALIARNLIKNLNGRVVVKEFSPDETEDANRPVSLGKWMLAQPENAAGDHLRDLLGIENDVPSTERGGRDFEERRAPIPAGVTYSSLLISAALAAMLDAAILRVQAFAGFVSVGIGGEQIVYAGRMGYVRRLLDSIPANLVYEFREPVALLFGISLTLGLISRYRIRRSRADQNKKAARHRNHPGAEQFVVKSDLLWAVVTWLTVFMVSRSVSSLAENILATFSLMQTVPSTAISDAESLHVALLLATASAVFVLWRRISMRLQQARMLRGEIRH
;
A
#
# COMPACT_ATOMS: atom_id res chain seq x y z
N MET A 1 -68.06 -29.86 -7.50
CA MET A 1 -67.17 -28.68 -7.48
C MET A 1 -65.75 -29.18 -7.70
N THR A 2 -65.26 -29.02 -8.92
CA THR A 2 -64.02 -29.60 -9.44
C THR A 2 -62.88 -28.60 -9.27
N VAL A 3 -61.85 -28.98 -8.52
CA VAL A 3 -60.63 -28.17 -8.31
C VAL A 3 -59.70 -28.39 -9.51
N SER A 4 -59.49 -27.33 -10.30
CA SER A 4 -58.59 -27.32 -11.46
C SER A 4 -57.12 -27.40 -11.03
N ARG A 5 -56.42 -28.37 -11.61
CA ARG A 5 -55.00 -28.66 -11.42
C ARG A 5 -54.20 -27.83 -12.43
N THR A 6 -53.52 -26.78 -11.97
CA THR A 6 -52.66 -25.94 -12.81
C THR A 6 -51.37 -26.69 -13.18
N GLN A 7 -51.20 -27.03 -14.46
CA GLN A 7 -49.98 -27.64 -14.99
C GLN A 7 -48.84 -26.61 -15.02
N ALA A 8 -47.71 -26.94 -14.40
CA ALA A 8 -46.46 -26.20 -14.51
C ALA A 8 -45.85 -26.37 -15.91
N VAL A 9 -45.84 -25.31 -16.70
CA VAL A 9 -45.16 -25.25 -18.00
C VAL A 9 -43.66 -25.14 -17.75
N ALA A 10 -42.89 -26.14 -18.22
CA ALA A 10 -41.44 -26.12 -18.16
C ALA A 10 -40.88 -24.93 -18.97
N SER A 11 -40.29 -23.96 -18.26
CA SER A 11 -39.65 -22.78 -18.85
C SER A 11 -38.42 -23.19 -19.68
N ALA A 12 -38.53 -23.09 -21.00
CA ALA A 12 -37.41 -23.29 -21.92
C ALA A 12 -36.32 -22.24 -21.64
N LYS A 13 -35.10 -22.70 -21.32
CA LYS A 13 -33.96 -21.80 -21.05
C LYS A 13 -33.76 -20.84 -22.23
N PRO A 14 -33.72 -19.51 -21.99
CA PRO A 14 -33.58 -18.53 -23.07
C PRO A 14 -32.26 -18.73 -23.81
N LYS A 15 -32.33 -18.80 -25.15
CA LYS A 15 -31.17 -18.92 -26.03
C LYS A 15 -30.24 -17.70 -25.82
N ARG A 16 -28.93 -17.96 -25.67
CA ARG A 16 -27.94 -16.90 -25.42
C ARG A 16 -27.71 -16.08 -26.70
N LYS A 17 -28.10 -14.81 -26.67
CA LYS A 17 -27.82 -13.81 -27.72
C LYS A 17 -26.31 -13.54 -27.83
N HIS A 18 -25.78 -13.46 -29.04
CA HIS A 18 -24.36 -13.15 -29.30
C HIS A 18 -24.20 -11.69 -29.75
N TYR A 19 -23.23 -11.01 -29.15
CA TYR A 19 -22.92 -9.60 -29.42
C TYR A 19 -21.50 -9.54 -29.98
N ASP A 20 -21.34 -8.99 -31.18
CA ASP A 20 -20.09 -8.84 -31.89
C ASP A 20 -19.34 -7.59 -31.37
N LYS A 21 -18.20 -7.83 -30.72
CA LYS A 21 -17.39 -6.77 -30.12
C LYS A 21 -16.63 -5.97 -31.17
N ASP A 22 -16.28 -6.60 -32.28
CA ASP A 22 -15.48 -5.95 -33.32
C ASP A 22 -16.36 -5.03 -34.15
N LEU A 23 -17.62 -5.42 -34.40
CA LEU A 23 -18.63 -4.52 -34.94
C LEU A 23 -18.83 -3.28 -34.06
N ILE A 24 -18.93 -3.45 -32.73
CA ILE A 24 -19.02 -2.31 -31.80
C ILE A 24 -17.78 -1.40 -31.91
N ARG A 25 -16.58 -1.98 -32.02
CA ARG A 25 -15.32 -1.22 -32.19
C ARG A 25 -15.25 -0.52 -33.55
N GLU A 26 -15.82 -1.09 -34.59
CA GLU A 26 -15.94 -0.48 -35.91
C GLU A 26 -16.86 0.73 -35.91
N ARG A 27 -17.93 0.67 -35.11
CA ARG A 27 -18.93 1.72 -34.95
C ARG A 27 -18.61 2.70 -33.80
N THR A 28 -17.33 2.84 -33.43
CA THR A 28 -16.88 3.68 -32.31
C THR A 28 -17.42 5.11 -32.40
N PHE A 29 -17.29 5.76 -33.56
CA PHE A 29 -17.70 7.16 -33.71
C PHE A 29 -19.21 7.33 -33.78
N ASP A 30 -19.95 6.34 -34.29
CA ASP A 30 -21.42 6.34 -34.27
C ASP A 30 -21.91 6.26 -32.82
N LEU A 31 -21.36 5.34 -32.03
CA LEU A 31 -21.68 5.16 -30.62
C LEU A 31 -21.40 6.42 -29.78
N LEU A 32 -20.26 7.08 -30.03
CA LEU A 32 -19.91 8.33 -29.35
C LEU A 32 -20.79 9.49 -29.81
N THR A 33 -21.13 9.55 -31.10
CA THR A 33 -22.04 10.57 -31.63
C THR A 33 -23.41 10.51 -30.95
N ILE A 34 -23.91 9.29 -30.73
CA ILE A 34 -25.19 9.06 -30.04
C ILE A 34 -25.04 9.34 -28.53
N SER A 35 -23.99 8.82 -27.89
CA SER A 35 -23.81 8.90 -26.43
C SER A 35 -23.40 10.29 -25.93
N LEU A 36 -22.77 11.12 -26.77
CA LEU A 36 -22.30 12.46 -26.43
C LEU A 36 -23.14 13.57 -27.08
N SER A 37 -24.33 13.22 -27.59
CA SER A 37 -25.34 14.14 -28.13
C SER A 37 -24.84 15.02 -29.30
N GLY A 38 -24.23 14.42 -30.32
CA GLY A 38 -23.91 15.09 -31.57
C GLY A 38 -22.61 14.63 -32.22
N ALA A 39 -22.39 15.07 -33.46
CA ALA A 39 -21.16 14.79 -34.19
C ALA A 39 -19.97 15.44 -33.46
N GLY A 40 -18.89 14.68 -33.29
CA GLY A 40 -17.65 15.23 -32.72
C GLY A 40 -17.08 16.30 -33.62
N ARG A 41 -16.58 17.39 -33.03
CA ARG A 41 -15.86 18.42 -33.79
C ARG A 41 -14.52 17.84 -34.23
N ASP A 42 -14.22 17.98 -35.51
CA ASP A 42 -12.95 17.55 -36.07
C ASP A 42 -11.82 18.49 -35.65
N GLN A 43 -10.77 17.93 -35.03
CA GLN A 43 -9.52 18.61 -34.70
C GLN A 43 -8.32 17.82 -35.25
N GLY A 44 -8.41 17.43 -36.52
CA GLY A 44 -7.35 16.76 -37.25
C GLY A 44 -7.27 15.28 -36.91
N THR A 45 -6.30 14.88 -36.09
CA THR A 45 -6.12 13.47 -35.67
C THR A 45 -7.13 13.02 -34.62
N ARG A 46 -7.98 13.94 -34.13
CA ARG A 46 -8.94 13.68 -33.06
C ARG A 46 -10.32 14.20 -33.39
N LEU A 47 -11.32 13.57 -32.81
CA LEU A 47 -12.66 14.13 -32.66
C LEU A 47 -12.83 14.58 -31.20
N VAL A 48 -13.45 15.74 -31.00
CA VAL A 48 -13.70 16.28 -29.66
C VAL A 48 -15.17 16.58 -29.44
N TRP A 49 -15.60 16.40 -28.20
CA TRP A 49 -16.95 16.71 -27.71
C TRP A 49 -16.85 17.51 -26.40
N ASN A 50 -17.96 18.14 -26.04
CA ASN A 50 -18.16 18.62 -24.68
C ASN A 50 -18.26 17.41 -23.76
N CYS A 51 -17.53 17.41 -22.64
CA CYS A 51 -17.59 16.29 -21.72
C CYS A 51 -18.88 16.35 -20.89
N PRO A 52 -19.74 15.33 -20.93
CA PRO A 52 -21.01 15.36 -20.20
C PRO A 52 -20.81 15.30 -18.67
N ALA A 53 -19.68 14.78 -18.19
CA ALA A 53 -19.42 14.67 -16.76
C ALA A 53 -18.87 15.97 -16.13
N CYS A 54 -17.97 16.69 -16.80
CA CYS A 54 -17.39 17.92 -16.24
C CYS A 54 -17.91 19.20 -16.90
N GLY A 55 -18.77 19.11 -17.92
CA GLY A 55 -19.32 20.25 -18.67
C GLY A 55 -18.32 21.03 -19.52
N LYS A 56 -17.02 20.73 -19.43
CA LYS A 56 -15.98 21.49 -20.15
C LYS A 56 -16.01 21.21 -21.66
N ARG A 57 -15.92 22.29 -22.43
CA ARG A 57 -16.02 22.27 -23.90
C ARG A 57 -14.80 21.64 -24.56
N ASP A 58 -15.04 20.84 -25.60
CA ASP A 58 -14.00 20.20 -26.42
C ASP A 58 -12.95 19.41 -25.60
N LYS A 59 -13.34 18.90 -24.43
CA LYS A 59 -12.45 18.16 -23.52
C LYS A 59 -12.59 16.66 -23.62
N TYR A 60 -13.70 16.13 -24.13
CA TYR A 60 -13.80 14.69 -24.39
C TYR A 60 -13.19 14.43 -25.76
N SER A 61 -11.99 13.85 -25.83
CA SER A 61 -11.20 13.74 -27.05
C SER A 61 -10.90 12.28 -27.37
N VAL A 62 -11.13 11.88 -28.62
CA VAL A 62 -10.89 10.52 -29.11
C VAL A 62 -10.03 10.60 -30.36
N LYS A 63 -8.92 9.85 -30.40
CA LYS A 63 -8.06 9.78 -31.58
C LYS A 63 -8.71 8.92 -32.66
N LYS A 64 -8.69 9.39 -33.91
CA LYS A 64 -9.42 8.77 -35.02
C LYS A 64 -8.85 7.41 -35.43
N ASP A 65 -7.52 7.33 -35.48
CA ASP A 65 -6.74 6.14 -35.85
C ASP A 65 -6.79 5.07 -34.76
N GLU A 66 -6.71 5.46 -33.49
CA GLU A 66 -6.68 4.53 -32.37
C GLU A 66 -8.08 4.15 -31.86
N ARG A 67 -9.12 4.92 -32.19
CA ARG A 67 -10.50 4.77 -31.68
C ARG A 67 -10.56 4.70 -30.15
N ARG A 68 -9.67 5.46 -29.50
CA ARG A 68 -9.50 5.51 -28.05
C ARG A 68 -9.46 6.94 -27.55
N GLY A 69 -9.93 7.15 -26.33
CA GLY A 69 -9.95 8.48 -25.74
C GLY A 69 -10.71 8.57 -24.42
N GLY A 70 -11.05 9.79 -24.07
CA GLY A 70 -11.69 10.14 -22.80
C GLY A 70 -11.64 11.65 -22.57
N CYS A 71 -12.03 12.07 -21.37
CA CYS A 71 -11.93 13.46 -20.96
C CYS A 71 -10.48 13.85 -20.62
N MET A 72 -10.00 14.93 -21.23
CA MET A 72 -8.66 15.49 -21.01
C MET A 72 -8.54 16.30 -19.70
N VAL A 73 -9.61 16.37 -18.91
CA VAL A 73 -9.64 17.12 -17.65
C VAL A 73 -9.25 16.17 -16.53
N GLU A 74 -8.14 16.47 -15.89
CA GLU A 74 -7.67 15.72 -14.72
C GLU A 74 -8.75 15.71 -13.62
N GLY A 75 -8.98 14.54 -13.02
CA GLY A 75 -10.02 14.33 -12.02
C GLY A 75 -11.45 14.15 -12.58
N CYS A 76 -11.68 14.30 -13.88
CA CYS A 76 -12.97 13.95 -14.46
C CYS A 76 -13.20 12.43 -14.38
N ARG A 77 -14.38 11.97 -13.98
CA ARG A 77 -14.72 10.53 -13.94
C ARG A 77 -14.62 9.84 -15.32
N LEU A 78 -14.76 10.63 -16.38
CA LEU A 78 -14.60 10.18 -17.78
C LEU A 78 -13.17 10.34 -18.30
N ALA A 79 -12.20 10.72 -17.45
CA ALA A 79 -10.80 10.78 -17.85
C ALA A 79 -10.24 9.37 -18.09
N GLY A 80 -9.25 9.29 -18.98
CA GLY A 80 -8.63 8.04 -19.38
C GLY A 80 -8.31 8.01 -20.87
N TYR A 81 -7.70 6.89 -21.27
CA TYR A 81 -7.39 6.60 -22.67
C TYR A 81 -7.98 5.23 -23.02
N ASP A 82 -9.31 5.21 -23.03
CA ASP A 82 -10.10 3.99 -22.98
C ASP A 82 -10.57 3.58 -24.38
N ASP A 83 -10.87 2.30 -24.57
CA ASP A 83 -11.57 1.83 -25.77
C ASP A 83 -13.08 2.13 -25.71
N ILE A 84 -13.79 1.94 -26.82
CA ILE A 84 -15.22 2.27 -26.89
C ILE A 84 -16.07 1.57 -25.84
N LEU A 85 -15.73 0.34 -25.43
CA LEU A 85 -16.54 -0.40 -24.47
C LEU A 85 -16.37 0.19 -23.08
N LEU A 86 -15.14 0.53 -22.69
CA LEU A 86 -14.87 1.17 -21.40
C LEU A 86 -15.33 2.64 -21.40
N MET A 87 -15.23 3.36 -22.53
CA MET A 87 -15.82 4.69 -22.70
C MET A 87 -17.35 4.65 -22.51
N LEU A 88 -18.06 3.72 -23.16
CA LEU A 88 -19.51 3.54 -22.99
C LEU A 88 -19.86 3.16 -21.56
N ALA A 89 -19.09 2.27 -20.94
CA ALA A 89 -19.29 1.90 -19.55
C ALA A 89 -19.24 3.13 -18.64
N LYS A 90 -18.21 3.97 -18.79
CA LYS A 90 -18.09 5.21 -18.01
C LYS A 90 -19.17 6.24 -18.33
N ILE A 91 -19.55 6.43 -19.60
CA ILE A 91 -20.57 7.40 -20.01
C ILE A 91 -21.95 7.02 -19.45
N HIS A 92 -22.29 5.73 -19.50
CA HIS A 92 -23.60 5.20 -19.10
C HIS A 92 -23.63 4.61 -17.68
N ASP A 93 -22.59 4.87 -16.89
CA ASP A 93 -22.46 4.43 -15.49
C ASP A 93 -22.62 2.90 -15.29
N LEU A 94 -22.05 2.14 -16.22
CA LEU A 94 -22.00 0.67 -16.18
C LEU A 94 -20.64 0.20 -15.64
N ASP A 95 -20.65 -0.88 -14.88
CA ASP A 95 -19.42 -1.51 -14.43
C ASP A 95 -18.85 -2.42 -15.53
N TYR A 96 -17.75 -2.01 -16.17
CA TYR A 96 -17.14 -2.78 -17.25
C TYR A 96 -16.72 -4.20 -16.82
N TYR A 97 -16.27 -4.38 -15.58
CA TYR A 97 -15.71 -5.66 -15.11
C TYR A 97 -16.78 -6.64 -14.67
N PHE A 98 -17.88 -6.14 -14.09
CA PHE A 98 -18.96 -6.98 -13.57
C PHE A 98 -20.14 -7.08 -14.54
N ASP A 99 -20.41 -6.05 -15.34
CA ASP A 99 -21.56 -5.93 -16.22
C ASP A 99 -21.17 -5.80 -17.70
N PHE A 100 -20.08 -6.45 -18.10
CA PHE A 100 -19.59 -6.41 -19.48
C PHE A 100 -20.67 -6.74 -20.53
N ARG A 101 -21.58 -7.67 -20.22
CA ARG A 101 -22.72 -7.99 -21.10
C ARG A 101 -23.68 -6.82 -21.24
N SER A 102 -23.95 -6.08 -20.17
CA SER A 102 -24.82 -4.90 -20.18
C SER A 102 -24.21 -3.78 -21.05
N VAL A 103 -22.87 -3.63 -21.05
CA VAL A 103 -22.17 -2.73 -21.96
C VAL A 103 -22.41 -3.12 -23.43
N LEU A 104 -22.34 -4.41 -23.75
CA LEU A 104 -22.60 -4.91 -25.12
C LEU A 104 -24.07 -4.73 -25.54
N VAL A 105 -25.01 -5.01 -24.63
CA VAL A 105 -26.45 -4.78 -24.85
C VAL A 105 -26.68 -3.30 -25.12
N LYS A 106 -26.17 -2.42 -24.27
CA LYS A 106 -26.30 -0.98 -24.42
C LYS A 106 -25.70 -0.49 -25.74
N ALA A 107 -24.54 -1.00 -26.16
CA ALA A 107 -23.94 -0.65 -27.44
C ALA A 107 -24.82 -1.07 -28.63
N TYR A 108 -25.41 -2.26 -28.59
CA TYR A 108 -26.33 -2.75 -29.63
C TYR A 108 -27.62 -1.94 -29.67
N ASP A 109 -28.19 -1.63 -28.50
CA ASP A 109 -29.39 -0.80 -28.37
C ASP A 109 -29.14 0.60 -28.94
N LEU A 110 -28.00 1.21 -28.62
CA LEU A 110 -27.61 2.51 -29.17
C LEU A 110 -27.43 2.47 -30.69
N LEU A 111 -26.92 1.36 -31.25
CA LEU A 111 -26.75 1.19 -32.70
C LEU A 111 -28.01 0.71 -33.43
N GLY A 112 -29.10 0.42 -32.71
CA GLY A 112 -30.30 -0.19 -33.30
C GLY A 112 -30.05 -1.58 -33.90
N LEU A 113 -29.06 -2.32 -33.39
CA LEU A 113 -28.69 -3.63 -33.90
C LEU A 113 -29.41 -4.75 -33.14
N GLN A 114 -29.82 -5.80 -33.87
CA GLN A 114 -30.27 -7.05 -33.26
C GLN A 114 -29.08 -8.01 -33.10
N PRO A 115 -28.86 -8.60 -31.92
CA PRO A 115 -27.77 -9.56 -31.71
C PRO A 115 -28.02 -10.83 -32.52
N ALA A 116 -26.98 -11.31 -33.20
CA ALA A 116 -27.09 -12.51 -34.01
C ALA A 116 -27.37 -13.74 -33.13
N GLU A 117 -28.31 -14.57 -33.56
CA GLU A 117 -28.44 -15.92 -33.02
C GLU A 117 -27.30 -16.76 -33.59
N LYS A 118 -26.34 -17.12 -32.73
CA LYS A 118 -25.08 -17.76 -33.15
C LYS A 118 -25.35 -19.13 -33.79
N LYS A 119 -25.34 -19.21 -35.12
CA LYS A 119 -25.05 -20.45 -35.87
C LYS A 119 -23.53 -20.63 -35.88
N ILE A 120 -23.07 -21.75 -35.34
CA ILE A 120 -21.64 -22.06 -35.20
C ILE A 120 -21.09 -22.37 -36.60
N SER A 121 -20.33 -21.45 -37.19
CA SER A 121 -19.47 -21.77 -38.34
C SER A 121 -18.15 -21.00 -38.24
N SER A 122 -17.09 -21.74 -38.53
CA SER A 122 -15.67 -21.40 -38.40
C SER A 122 -15.10 -20.90 -39.72
N ALA A 123 -14.41 -19.74 -39.74
CA ALA A 123 -13.38 -19.45 -40.75
C ALA A 123 -12.54 -18.21 -40.42
N VAL A 124 -11.26 -18.28 -40.80
CA VAL A 124 -10.07 -17.48 -40.45
C VAL A 124 -9.66 -16.58 -41.63
N LYS A 125 -9.06 -15.38 -41.37
CA LYS A 125 -7.91 -14.74 -42.10
C LYS A 125 -7.74 -13.24 -41.74
N SER A 126 -6.61 -12.81 -41.15
CA SER A 126 -5.33 -12.30 -41.71
C SER A 126 -5.30 -10.78 -42.00
N LYS A 127 -4.31 -10.05 -41.43
CA LYS A 127 -4.12 -8.59 -41.56
C LYS A 127 -2.64 -8.23 -41.81
N PRO A 128 -2.30 -7.21 -42.64
CA PRO A 128 -0.93 -6.73 -42.82
C PRO A 128 -0.64 -5.37 -42.14
N THR A 129 0.67 -5.12 -41.95
CA THR A 129 1.38 -4.06 -41.22
C THR A 129 1.79 -2.87 -42.10
N SER A 130 1.99 -1.69 -41.50
CA SER A 130 2.72 -0.55 -42.11
C SER A 130 3.37 0.35 -41.06
N THR A 131 4.57 0.82 -41.39
CA THR A 131 5.63 1.47 -40.60
C THR A 131 5.62 3.00 -40.77
N LYS A 132 6.06 3.80 -39.78
CA LYS A 132 6.76 5.10 -40.04
C LYS A 132 7.43 5.76 -38.82
N THR A 133 8.44 6.54 -39.20
CA THR A 133 9.58 7.17 -38.53
C THR A 133 9.35 8.62 -38.03
N GLY A 134 10.08 9.03 -36.99
CA GLY A 134 11.02 10.16 -37.09
C GLY A 134 10.87 11.42 -36.21
N THR A 135 11.98 11.75 -35.54
CA THR A 135 12.62 13.08 -35.32
C THR A 135 12.40 13.87 -34.01
N ALA A 136 13.55 14.22 -33.40
CA ALA A 136 13.76 14.85 -32.10
C ALA A 136 14.08 16.36 -32.20
N LYS A 137 13.87 17.10 -31.10
CA LYS A 137 14.31 18.49 -30.88
C LYS A 137 15.05 18.62 -29.54
N THR A 138 16.20 19.27 -29.59
CA THR A 138 17.17 19.54 -28.51
C THR A 138 16.79 20.74 -27.65
N HIS A 139 17.04 20.66 -26.34
CA HIS A 139 17.10 21.81 -25.42
C HIS A 139 18.10 21.54 -24.28
N ASP A 140 19.30 22.10 -24.46
CA ASP A 140 20.12 22.88 -23.52
C ASP A 140 19.94 22.66 -22.00
N ARG A 141 20.88 21.93 -21.38
CA ARG A 141 21.13 21.93 -19.93
C ARG A 141 22.61 21.68 -19.61
N ASP A 142 23.34 22.77 -19.42
CA ASP A 142 24.71 22.78 -18.89
C ASP A 142 24.71 22.58 -17.37
N ARG A 143 24.56 21.32 -16.95
CA ARG A 143 24.92 20.87 -15.60
C ARG A 143 25.84 19.67 -15.77
N GLN A 144 27.12 19.94 -16.02
CA GLN A 144 28.13 18.90 -16.21
C GLN A 144 28.22 18.00 -14.97
N VAL A 145 27.55 16.85 -15.04
CA VAL A 145 27.85 15.69 -14.22
C VAL A 145 29.23 15.22 -14.67
N PRO A 146 30.22 15.07 -13.78
CA PRO A 146 31.52 14.51 -14.15
C PRO A 146 31.30 13.18 -14.89
N ALA A 147 32.14 12.88 -15.89
CA ALA A 147 32.04 11.67 -16.71
C ALA A 147 32.25 10.41 -15.86
N ALA A 148 31.23 10.03 -15.10
CA ALA A 148 31.17 8.79 -14.37
C ALA A 148 31.07 7.64 -15.38
N ASP A 149 31.73 6.53 -15.05
CA ASP A 149 31.55 5.27 -15.75
C ASP A 149 30.06 4.89 -15.80
N ASP A 150 29.58 4.35 -16.93
CA ASP A 150 28.15 4.04 -17.12
C ASP A 150 27.65 3.06 -16.06
N GLY A 151 28.51 2.14 -15.60
CA GLY A 151 28.18 1.20 -14.51
C GLY A 151 27.99 1.90 -13.16
N GLU A 152 28.79 2.91 -12.86
CA GLU A 152 28.69 3.68 -11.62
C GLU A 152 27.43 4.57 -11.64
N LEU A 153 27.11 5.16 -12.79
CA LEU A 153 25.88 5.89 -13.01
C LEU A 153 24.65 4.99 -12.86
N ALA A 154 24.65 3.82 -13.50
CA ALA A 154 23.55 2.86 -13.39
C ALA A 154 23.33 2.44 -11.94
N SER A 155 24.41 2.13 -11.21
CA SER A 155 24.32 1.78 -9.80
C SER A 155 23.73 2.89 -8.93
N LEU A 156 24.14 4.14 -9.16
CA LEU A 156 23.59 5.29 -8.45
C LEU A 156 22.08 5.42 -8.68
N VAL A 157 21.63 5.30 -9.93
CA VAL A 157 20.22 5.38 -10.29
C VAL A 157 19.42 4.21 -9.73
N TYR A 158 19.93 2.97 -9.83
CA TYR A 158 19.25 1.80 -9.30
C TYR A 158 19.19 1.79 -7.77
N GLY A 159 20.27 2.19 -7.09
CA GLY A 159 20.27 2.41 -5.64
C GLY A 159 19.23 3.44 -5.23
N ARG A 160 19.08 4.52 -6.01
CA ARG A 160 18.02 5.51 -5.79
C ARG A 160 16.62 4.93 -5.99
N ILE A 161 16.41 4.10 -7.02
CA ILE A 161 15.13 3.40 -7.25
C ILE A 161 14.80 2.50 -6.05
N MET A 162 15.74 1.65 -5.62
CA MET A 162 15.52 0.72 -4.50
C MET A 162 15.23 1.47 -3.20
N GLY A 163 15.93 2.59 -2.93
CA GLY A 163 15.64 3.44 -1.78
C GLY A 163 14.27 4.14 -1.80
N LEU A 164 13.67 4.30 -2.99
CA LEU A 164 12.31 4.82 -3.17
C LEU A 164 11.23 3.72 -3.24
N CYS A 165 11.65 2.45 -3.26
CA CYS A 165 10.81 1.27 -3.39
C CYS A 165 10.94 0.31 -2.19
N PRO A 166 10.68 0.75 -0.94
CA PRO A 166 10.69 -0.19 0.18
C PRO A 166 9.72 -1.35 -0.07
N LEU A 167 10.11 -2.55 0.37
CA LEU A 167 9.31 -3.77 0.24
C LEU A 167 7.97 -3.65 0.98
N GLU A 168 6.88 -3.74 0.24
CA GLU A 168 5.50 -3.71 0.75
C GLU A 168 5.08 -5.08 1.30
N SER A 169 4.06 -5.09 2.18
CA SER A 169 3.56 -6.30 2.83
C SER A 169 3.14 -7.39 1.83
N ARG A 170 2.51 -7.01 0.70
CA ARG A 170 2.13 -7.95 -0.37
C ARG A 170 3.31 -8.80 -0.85
N ASP A 171 4.41 -8.15 -1.19
CA ASP A 171 5.58 -8.81 -1.77
C ASP A 171 6.41 -9.51 -0.69
N ARG A 172 6.36 -9.01 0.56
CA ARG A 172 6.91 -9.71 1.73
C ARG A 172 6.18 -11.02 2.00
N SER A 173 4.84 -11.02 2.01
CA SER A 173 4.03 -12.23 2.17
C SER A 173 4.28 -13.22 1.04
N TYR A 174 4.46 -12.73 -0.18
CA TYR A 174 4.85 -13.56 -1.32
C TYR A 174 6.20 -14.27 -1.12
N LEU A 175 7.22 -13.57 -0.64
CA LEU A 175 8.52 -14.18 -0.35
C LEU A 175 8.42 -15.19 0.80
N ARG A 176 7.67 -14.87 1.85
CA ARG A 176 7.41 -15.81 2.96
C ARG A 176 6.67 -17.06 2.51
N SER A 177 5.69 -16.93 1.62
CA SER A 177 4.99 -18.09 1.05
C SER A 177 5.87 -18.95 0.14
N ARG A 178 7.07 -18.47 -0.21
CA ARG A 178 8.14 -19.23 -0.88
C ARG A 178 9.21 -19.72 0.10
N GLY A 179 8.90 -19.74 1.40
CA GLY A 179 9.77 -20.28 2.44
C GLY A 179 10.96 -19.39 2.81
N ILE A 180 10.95 -18.10 2.42
CA ILE A 180 12.05 -17.18 2.73
C ILE A 180 11.79 -16.47 4.07
N SER A 181 12.76 -16.53 4.98
CA SER A 181 12.69 -15.89 6.30
C SER A 181 12.79 -14.36 6.22
N LEU A 182 12.37 -13.68 7.28
CA LEU A 182 12.51 -12.22 7.38
C LEU A 182 13.97 -11.76 7.34
N GLY A 183 14.90 -12.56 7.86
CA GLY A 183 16.33 -12.30 7.80
C GLY A 183 16.81 -12.24 6.35
N THR A 184 16.58 -13.31 5.59
CA THR A 184 16.94 -13.39 4.17
C THR A 184 16.21 -12.35 3.32
N ILE A 185 14.95 -12.02 3.62
CA ILE A 185 14.23 -10.93 2.95
C ILE A 185 14.94 -9.58 3.17
N ARG A 186 15.36 -9.29 4.40
CA ARG A 186 16.07 -8.06 4.74
C ARG A 186 17.43 -8.01 4.05
N ASP A 187 18.15 -9.12 4.08
CA ASP A 187 19.52 -9.21 3.57
C ASP A 187 19.54 -9.16 2.04
N GLY A 188 18.51 -9.70 1.36
CA GLY A 188 18.33 -9.59 -0.08
C GLY A 188 17.96 -8.19 -0.60
N ARG A 189 17.66 -7.24 0.30
CA ARG A 189 17.32 -5.82 -0.01
C ARG A 189 16.25 -5.66 -1.11
N PHE A 190 15.25 -6.53 -1.10
CA PHE A 190 14.16 -6.51 -2.07
C PHE A 190 13.33 -5.23 -1.99
N GLY A 191 12.65 -4.89 -3.10
CA GLY A 191 11.79 -3.72 -3.17
C GLY A 191 10.42 -4.03 -3.78
N SER A 192 9.50 -3.08 -3.70
CA SER A 192 8.17 -3.20 -4.31
C SER A 192 7.91 -2.07 -5.28
N MET A 193 7.40 -2.42 -6.46
CA MET A 193 6.93 -1.48 -7.47
C MET A 193 5.43 -1.59 -7.69
N THR A 194 4.81 -0.44 -7.88
CA THR A 194 3.43 -0.29 -8.34
C THR A 194 3.38 0.78 -9.43
N PRO A 195 2.33 0.83 -10.28
CA PRO A 195 2.22 1.87 -11.30
C PRO A 195 2.24 3.30 -10.74
N ALA A 196 1.65 3.52 -9.57
CA ALA A 196 1.68 4.83 -8.90
C ALA A 196 3.10 5.19 -8.45
N ARG A 197 3.81 4.23 -7.84
CA ARG A 197 5.18 4.40 -7.39
C ARG A 197 6.14 4.62 -8.56
N ALA A 198 5.98 3.89 -9.66
CA ALA A 198 6.77 4.06 -10.88
C ALA A 198 6.66 5.50 -11.44
N ARG A 199 5.44 6.08 -11.48
CA ARG A 199 5.25 7.48 -11.87
C ARG A 199 5.98 8.45 -10.94
N LYS A 200 5.88 8.24 -9.62
CA LYS A 200 6.56 9.07 -8.62
C LYS A 200 8.09 8.97 -8.73
N ILE A 201 8.62 7.77 -8.91
CA ILE A 201 10.05 7.52 -9.07
C ILE A 201 10.56 8.17 -10.35
N LYS A 202 9.87 7.98 -11.47
CA LYS A 202 10.21 8.65 -12.72
C LYS A 202 10.28 10.17 -12.54
N ALA A 203 9.27 10.79 -11.93
CA ALA A 203 9.28 12.22 -11.68
C ALA A 203 10.42 12.67 -10.74
N THR A 204 10.71 11.88 -9.70
CA THR A 204 11.80 12.13 -8.76
C THR A 204 13.15 12.05 -9.46
N LEU A 205 13.40 10.97 -10.21
CA LEU A 205 14.63 10.78 -10.96
C LEU A 205 14.82 11.86 -12.02
N GLN A 206 13.77 12.26 -12.75
CA GLN A 206 13.86 13.37 -13.71
C GLN A 206 14.15 14.74 -13.07
N SER A 207 13.91 14.89 -11.76
CA SER A 207 14.26 16.10 -11.01
C SER A 207 15.69 16.06 -10.46
N GLU A 208 16.24 14.86 -10.25
CA GLU A 208 17.57 14.61 -9.68
C GLU A 208 18.64 14.42 -10.75
N PHE A 209 18.28 13.79 -11.86
CA PHE A 209 19.14 13.43 -12.98
C PHE A 209 18.62 14.05 -14.27
N ASP A 210 19.53 14.52 -15.11
CA ASP A 210 19.14 15.00 -16.43
C ASP A 210 18.60 13.87 -17.29
N ARG A 211 17.71 14.23 -18.21
CA ARG A 211 17.00 13.26 -19.06
C ARG A 211 17.98 12.42 -19.90
N GLU A 212 19.00 13.05 -20.47
CA GLU A 212 20.02 12.37 -21.26
C GLU A 212 20.84 11.38 -20.43
N VAL A 213 21.09 11.74 -19.16
CA VAL A 213 21.75 10.85 -18.18
C VAL A 213 20.88 9.62 -17.91
N LEU A 214 19.58 9.80 -17.67
CA LEU A 214 18.67 8.67 -17.45
C LEU A 214 18.54 7.77 -18.68
N LEU A 215 18.55 8.32 -19.89
CA LEU A 215 18.48 7.54 -21.14
C LEU A 215 19.73 6.69 -21.39
N ARG A 216 20.87 6.97 -20.73
CA ARG A 216 22.06 6.11 -20.74
C ARG A 216 21.94 4.94 -19.77
N VAL A 217 21.05 5.01 -18.79
CA VAL A 217 20.86 3.95 -17.80
C VAL A 217 19.90 2.89 -18.35
N PRO A 218 20.28 1.60 -18.39
CA PRO A 218 19.40 0.56 -18.87
C PRO A 218 18.06 0.54 -18.13
N GLY A 219 17.00 0.20 -18.84
CA GLY A 219 15.63 0.18 -18.36
C GLY A 219 14.87 1.49 -18.59
N PHE A 220 15.57 2.57 -18.92
CA PHE A 220 14.97 3.82 -19.36
C PHE A 220 14.97 3.91 -20.89
N SER A 221 13.88 4.42 -21.46
CA SER A 221 13.80 4.68 -22.89
C SER A 221 12.90 5.86 -23.17
N GLU A 222 12.93 6.37 -24.39
CA GLU A 222 11.98 7.38 -24.84
C GLU A 222 10.75 6.72 -25.46
N ASP A 223 9.57 7.25 -25.21
CA ASP A 223 8.37 6.91 -25.98
C ASP A 223 8.50 7.50 -27.39
N GLU A 224 8.51 6.64 -28.41
CA GLU A 224 8.59 7.05 -29.81
C GLU A 224 7.48 8.05 -30.22
N ARG A 225 6.33 8.04 -29.53
CA ARG A 225 5.18 8.86 -29.90
C ARG A 225 5.21 10.29 -29.36
N ASP A 226 5.63 10.47 -28.12
CA ASP A 226 5.53 11.76 -27.40
C ASP A 226 6.85 12.22 -26.75
N GLY A 227 7.91 11.44 -26.89
CA GLY A 227 9.22 11.74 -26.34
C GLY A 227 9.27 11.65 -24.81
N HIS A 228 8.25 11.10 -24.15
CA HIS A 228 8.29 10.96 -22.71
C HIS A 228 9.23 9.82 -22.28
N LEU A 229 10.01 10.09 -21.23
CA LEU A 229 10.81 9.06 -20.58
C LEU A 229 9.90 7.95 -20.06
N LYS A 230 10.23 6.71 -20.40
CA LYS A 230 9.62 5.47 -19.90
C LYS A 230 10.62 4.75 -19.03
N PHE A 231 10.08 4.00 -18.06
CA PHE A 231 10.84 3.06 -17.24
C PHE A 231 10.21 1.68 -17.38
N THR A 232 11.04 0.66 -17.56
CA THR A 232 10.60 -0.70 -17.90
C THR A 232 9.69 -1.29 -16.81
N LEU A 233 10.06 -1.14 -15.53
CA LEU A 233 9.30 -1.69 -14.40
C LEU A 233 8.24 -0.69 -13.92
N SER A 234 7.14 -0.59 -14.67
CA SER A 234 6.02 0.31 -14.38
C SER A 234 4.74 -0.38 -13.88
N GLY A 235 4.81 -1.70 -13.67
CA GLY A 235 3.72 -2.55 -13.20
C GLY A 235 3.75 -2.83 -11.69
N ASN A 236 3.05 -3.90 -11.29
CA ASN A 236 3.10 -4.44 -9.94
C ASN A 236 4.18 -5.51 -9.87
N TYR A 237 5.34 -5.17 -9.34
CA TYR A 237 6.51 -6.06 -9.32
C TYR A 237 7.17 -6.10 -7.94
N LEU A 238 7.55 -7.30 -7.52
CA LEU A 238 8.66 -7.48 -6.59
C LEU A 238 9.94 -7.13 -7.35
N LEU A 239 10.73 -6.19 -6.82
CA LEU A 239 12.00 -5.76 -7.37
C LEU A 239 13.14 -6.56 -6.74
N ILE A 240 13.93 -7.20 -7.59
CA ILE A 240 15.08 -8.03 -7.20
C ILE A 240 16.35 -7.34 -7.71
N PRO A 241 17.16 -6.74 -6.81
CA PRO A 241 18.41 -6.10 -7.20
C PRO A 241 19.49 -7.16 -7.48
N TYR A 242 20.22 -6.98 -8.58
CA TYR A 242 21.40 -7.77 -8.91
C TYR A 242 22.63 -6.96 -8.53
N HIS A 243 23.66 -7.60 -8.00
CA HIS A 243 24.85 -6.92 -7.52
C HIS A 243 26.08 -7.39 -8.29
N ASP A 244 26.96 -6.46 -8.65
CA ASP A 244 28.30 -6.80 -9.12
C ASP A 244 29.19 -7.30 -7.97
N ARG A 245 30.41 -7.73 -8.30
CA ARG A 245 31.41 -8.18 -7.31
C ARG A 245 31.79 -7.15 -6.25
N TYR A 246 31.45 -5.87 -6.47
CA TYR A 246 31.72 -4.78 -5.52
C TYR A 246 30.49 -4.45 -4.67
N GLY A 247 29.41 -5.24 -4.77
CA GLY A 247 28.16 -5.02 -4.06
C GLY A 247 27.35 -3.84 -4.61
N ARG A 248 27.69 -3.33 -5.80
CA ARG A 248 26.94 -2.25 -6.47
C ARG A 248 25.79 -2.85 -7.25
N ILE A 249 24.63 -2.22 -7.21
CA ILE A 249 23.47 -2.72 -7.97
C ILE A 249 23.77 -2.57 -9.47
N SER A 250 23.93 -3.67 -10.19
CA SER A 250 24.26 -3.73 -11.62
C SER A 250 23.00 -3.68 -12.49
N THR A 251 21.89 -4.23 -12.01
CA THR A 251 20.57 -4.18 -12.64
C THR A 251 19.46 -4.48 -11.64
N ILE A 252 18.20 -4.38 -12.06
CA ILE A 252 17.01 -4.74 -11.26
C ILE A 252 16.10 -5.62 -12.11
N GLU A 253 15.63 -6.73 -11.58
CA GLU A 253 14.59 -7.54 -12.23
C GLU A 253 13.23 -7.34 -11.54
N GLY A 254 12.16 -7.28 -12.31
CA GLY A 254 10.80 -7.26 -11.79
C GLY A 254 10.14 -8.63 -11.88
N ARG A 255 9.69 -9.19 -10.75
CA ARG A 255 8.83 -10.38 -10.70
C ARG A 255 7.39 -9.96 -10.46
N SER A 256 6.46 -10.36 -11.34
CA SER A 256 5.03 -10.16 -11.11
C SER A 256 4.58 -11.03 -9.93
N VAL A 257 3.96 -10.40 -8.93
CA VAL A 257 3.34 -11.10 -7.79
C VAL A 257 1.87 -11.33 -8.12
N GLY A 258 1.48 -12.59 -8.30
CA GLY A 258 0.16 -13.01 -8.78
C GLY A 258 0.12 -13.31 -10.28
N GLU A 259 -1.08 -13.28 -10.88
CA GLU A 259 -1.24 -13.50 -12.32
C GLU A 259 -0.51 -12.42 -13.14
N ALA A 260 0.29 -12.86 -14.10
CA ALA A 260 1.01 -11.97 -15.00
C ALA A 260 0.02 -11.10 -15.78
N HIS A 261 0.24 -9.79 -15.79
CA HIS A 261 -0.67 -8.85 -16.45
C HIS A 261 -0.40 -8.84 -17.97
N GLY A 262 -1.26 -9.53 -18.72
CA GLY A 262 -1.28 -9.48 -20.19
C GLY A 262 -0.17 -10.31 -20.85
N ARG A 263 0.57 -9.71 -21.79
CA ARG A 263 1.64 -10.38 -22.56
C ARG A 263 3.01 -10.38 -21.86
N MET A 264 3.13 -9.71 -20.72
CA MET A 264 4.41 -9.67 -20.00
C MET A 264 4.60 -10.98 -19.24
N GLY A 265 5.80 -11.54 -19.31
CA GLY A 265 6.14 -12.76 -18.58
C GLY A 265 6.13 -12.55 -17.06
N LYS A 266 6.31 -13.66 -16.33
CA LYS A 266 6.45 -13.68 -14.86
C LYS A 266 7.60 -12.79 -14.38
N TYR A 267 8.68 -12.74 -15.16
CA TYR A 267 9.84 -11.88 -14.94
C TYR A 267 9.99 -10.87 -16.06
N VAL A 268 10.40 -9.66 -15.68
CA VAL A 268 10.66 -8.54 -16.58
C VAL A 268 12.04 -7.99 -16.26
N SER A 269 13.00 -8.22 -17.16
CA SER A 269 14.32 -7.61 -17.09
C SER A 269 14.26 -6.17 -17.63
N LEU A 270 15.15 -5.30 -17.16
CA LEU A 270 15.26 -3.94 -17.71
C LEU A 270 15.64 -3.98 -19.18
N ARG A 271 14.97 -3.13 -19.97
CA ARG A 271 15.31 -2.93 -21.38
C ARG A 271 16.79 -2.55 -21.51
N ASP A 272 17.51 -3.17 -22.43
CA ASP A 272 18.92 -2.87 -22.73
C ASP A 272 19.92 -3.14 -21.59
N ALA A 273 19.51 -3.81 -20.49
CA ALA A 273 20.46 -4.15 -19.40
C ALA A 273 21.44 -5.27 -19.80
N GLY A 274 21.12 -6.03 -20.85
CA GLY A 274 21.89 -7.23 -21.19
C GLY A 274 21.57 -8.39 -20.24
N ASN A 275 22.42 -9.41 -20.28
CA ASN A 275 22.27 -10.59 -19.44
C ASN A 275 23.12 -10.43 -18.18
N HIS A 276 22.55 -10.82 -17.05
CA HIS A 276 23.21 -10.76 -15.74
C HIS A 276 23.13 -12.12 -15.03
N LEU A 277 24.08 -12.35 -14.14
CA LEU A 277 24.02 -13.42 -13.15
C LEU A 277 23.50 -12.82 -11.84
N TYR A 278 22.43 -13.37 -11.30
CA TYR A 278 22.04 -13.06 -9.93
C TYR A 278 22.96 -13.80 -8.97
N VAL A 279 23.51 -13.09 -7.99
CA VAL A 279 24.17 -13.65 -6.83
C VAL A 279 23.51 -13.01 -5.61
N PHE A 280 23.09 -13.84 -4.64
CA PHE A 280 22.45 -13.34 -3.44
C PHE A 280 23.40 -12.42 -2.66
N LEU A 281 22.90 -11.32 -2.11
CA LEU A 281 23.74 -10.33 -1.46
C LEU A 281 24.46 -10.93 -0.25
N GLY A 282 25.79 -10.82 -0.22
CA GLY A 282 26.63 -11.40 0.82
C GLY A 282 27.35 -12.69 0.39
N HIS A 283 26.95 -13.30 -0.72
CA HIS A 283 27.72 -14.39 -1.34
C HIS A 283 28.77 -13.83 -2.31
N ASP A 284 29.96 -14.42 -2.27
CA ASP A 284 31.01 -14.13 -3.24
C ASP A 284 30.77 -14.96 -4.52
N PRO A 285 30.75 -14.34 -5.72
CA PRO A 285 30.74 -15.07 -6.98
C PRO A 285 31.85 -16.13 -7.09
N GLU A 286 33.04 -15.92 -6.50
CA GLU A 286 34.14 -16.89 -6.48
C GLU A 286 33.84 -18.12 -5.61
N GLU A 287 32.84 -18.07 -4.73
CA GLU A 287 32.43 -19.14 -3.83
C GLU A 287 31.18 -19.90 -4.30
N LEU A 288 30.68 -19.60 -5.50
CA LEU A 288 29.51 -20.30 -6.05
C LEU A 288 29.73 -21.81 -6.07
N GLN A 289 28.75 -22.53 -5.55
CA GLN A 289 28.67 -23.99 -5.54
C GLN A 289 27.98 -24.51 -6.80
N ALA A 290 27.04 -23.74 -7.36
CA ALA A 290 26.32 -24.05 -8.59
C ALA A 290 25.70 -22.78 -9.20
N VAL A 291 25.18 -22.91 -10.42
CA VAL A 291 24.33 -21.88 -11.05
C VAL A 291 23.02 -22.51 -11.55
N CYS A 292 21.88 -21.89 -11.26
CA CYS A 292 20.56 -22.37 -11.70
C CYS A 292 19.90 -21.45 -12.74
N GLU A 293 18.74 -21.86 -13.26
CA GLU A 293 18.01 -21.11 -14.29
C GLU A 293 17.18 -19.93 -13.74
N GLY A 294 16.62 -20.06 -12.54
CA GLY A 294 15.68 -19.08 -11.97
C GLY A 294 16.17 -18.40 -10.69
N VAL A 295 15.92 -17.09 -10.58
CA VAL A 295 16.33 -16.27 -9.43
C VAL A 295 15.70 -16.70 -8.10
N MET A 296 14.49 -17.25 -8.10
CA MET A 296 13.91 -17.77 -6.87
C MET A 296 14.64 -19.01 -6.34
N GLY A 297 15.13 -19.88 -7.22
CA GLY A 297 15.97 -21.01 -6.85
C GLY A 297 17.22 -20.56 -6.11
N ALA A 298 17.90 -19.52 -6.60
CA ALA A 298 19.05 -18.92 -5.94
C ALA A 298 18.70 -18.26 -4.59
N ILE A 299 17.54 -17.60 -4.48
CA ILE A 299 17.09 -17.00 -3.21
C ILE A 299 16.75 -18.08 -2.16
N VAL A 300 16.07 -19.15 -2.55
CA VAL A 300 15.75 -20.29 -1.66
C VAL A 300 17.02 -21.08 -1.27
N ALA A 301 17.97 -21.20 -2.20
CA ALA A 301 19.29 -21.74 -1.89
C ALA A 301 20.00 -20.90 -0.83
N ALA A 302 19.99 -19.56 -0.96
CA ALA A 302 20.57 -18.67 0.02
C ALA A 302 19.90 -18.75 1.41
N GLU A 303 18.58 -18.90 1.47
CA GLU A 303 17.85 -19.19 2.73
C GLU A 303 18.39 -20.45 3.43
N SER A 304 18.90 -21.41 2.66
CA SER A 304 19.47 -22.66 3.17
C SER A 304 21.00 -22.59 3.36
N GLY A 305 21.60 -21.39 3.26
CA GLY A 305 23.05 -21.19 3.37
C GLY A 305 23.85 -21.70 2.17
N LEU A 306 23.21 -21.92 1.02
CA LEU A 306 23.84 -22.43 -0.20
C LEU A 306 24.19 -21.29 -1.15
N SER A 307 25.45 -21.23 -1.59
CA SER A 307 25.92 -20.22 -2.54
C SER A 307 25.60 -20.64 -3.98
N VAL A 308 24.43 -20.23 -4.47
CA VAL A 308 23.94 -20.53 -5.82
C VAL A 308 23.64 -19.25 -6.58
N GLY A 309 24.18 -19.11 -7.78
CA GLY A 309 23.86 -18.02 -8.70
C GLY A 309 22.70 -18.40 -9.61
N SER A 310 22.05 -17.43 -10.27
CA SER A 310 21.08 -17.75 -11.33
C SER A 310 21.26 -16.91 -12.58
N ILE A 311 21.17 -17.53 -13.74
CA ILE A 311 21.06 -16.81 -15.02
C ILE A 311 19.60 -16.37 -15.26
N GLN A 312 19.35 -15.52 -16.25
CA GLN A 312 17.99 -15.05 -16.58
C GLN A 312 17.29 -15.99 -17.60
N GLY A 313 17.25 -17.29 -17.30
CA GLY A 313 16.79 -18.33 -18.24
C GLY A 313 17.93 -19.01 -19.01
N CYS A 314 17.66 -20.23 -19.48
CA CYS A 314 18.67 -21.16 -20.06
C CYS A 314 19.47 -20.66 -21.27
N GLN A 315 19.07 -19.56 -21.92
CA GLN A 315 19.76 -18.98 -23.09
C GLN A 315 20.53 -17.68 -22.77
N ARG A 316 20.46 -17.18 -21.53
CA ARG A 316 21.00 -15.87 -21.13
C ARG A 316 22.29 -15.99 -20.30
N PHE A 317 23.20 -16.86 -20.72
CA PHE A 317 24.45 -17.16 -20.00
C PHE A 317 25.69 -16.39 -20.51
N ARG A 318 25.51 -15.36 -21.36
CA ARG A 318 26.62 -14.58 -21.94
C ARG A 318 26.27 -13.11 -22.07
N SER A 319 27.22 -12.21 -21.79
CA SER A 319 27.02 -10.77 -22.03
C SER A 319 27.08 -10.50 -23.54
N ARG A 320 26.27 -9.54 -24.01
CA ARG A 320 26.52 -8.94 -25.33
C ARG A 320 27.78 -8.10 -25.23
N VAL A 321 28.72 -8.27 -26.15
CA VAL A 321 29.87 -7.38 -26.31
C VAL A 321 29.35 -6.12 -26.98
N THR A 322 29.54 -4.98 -26.35
CA THR A 322 29.26 -3.68 -26.96
C THR A 322 30.25 -3.45 -28.10
N ASP A 323 29.74 -2.99 -29.24
CA ASP A 323 30.51 -2.74 -30.47
C ASP A 323 31.73 -1.85 -30.17
N GLY A 324 32.93 -2.44 -30.05
CA GLY A 324 34.16 -1.69 -29.78
C GLY A 324 35.30 -2.49 -29.14
N GLU A 325 35.01 -3.55 -28.38
CA GLU A 325 36.05 -4.41 -27.78
C GLU A 325 36.42 -5.56 -28.73
N SER A 326 37.67 -5.55 -29.17
CA SER A 326 38.20 -6.36 -30.26
C SER A 326 38.18 -7.88 -30.02
N GLY A 327 37.52 -8.62 -30.92
CA GLY A 327 37.90 -9.98 -31.33
C GLY A 327 37.25 -11.17 -30.60
N ALA A 328 36.76 -11.02 -29.37
CA ALA A 328 36.01 -12.07 -28.69
C ALA A 328 34.50 -11.87 -28.94
N SER A 329 33.82 -12.88 -29.49
CA SER A 329 32.39 -12.75 -29.85
C SER A 329 31.46 -12.62 -28.63
N TYR A 330 31.94 -12.93 -27.42
CA TYR A 330 31.16 -12.85 -26.18
C TYR A 330 32.07 -12.58 -24.96
N ALA A 331 31.56 -11.82 -24.00
CA ALA A 331 32.21 -11.59 -22.71
C ALA A 331 31.47 -12.34 -21.57
N PRO A 332 32.16 -12.67 -20.47
CA PRO A 332 31.51 -13.14 -19.24
C PRO A 332 30.36 -12.22 -18.80
N LEU A 333 29.40 -12.80 -18.07
CA LEU A 333 28.39 -12.01 -17.37
C LEU A 333 29.08 -10.99 -16.44
N PRO A 334 28.53 -9.77 -16.27
CA PRO A 334 29.18 -8.71 -15.49
C PRO A 334 29.66 -9.15 -14.10
N GLU A 335 28.85 -9.97 -13.43
CA GLU A 335 29.11 -10.49 -12.08
C GLU A 335 30.21 -11.56 -12.03
N LEU A 336 30.57 -12.16 -13.18
CA LEU A 336 31.66 -13.14 -13.33
C LEU A 336 32.96 -12.54 -13.87
N ARG A 337 33.03 -11.21 -14.05
CA ARG A 337 34.24 -10.55 -14.57
C ARG A 337 35.36 -10.58 -13.53
N GLY A 338 36.45 -11.26 -13.89
CA GLY A 338 37.62 -11.43 -13.02
C GLY A 338 37.35 -12.37 -11.83
N VAL A 339 36.33 -13.23 -11.93
CA VAL A 339 36.10 -14.35 -11.02
C VAL A 339 36.96 -15.52 -11.47
N ASP A 340 37.60 -16.20 -10.52
CA ASP A 340 38.38 -17.41 -10.73
C ASP A 340 37.82 -18.54 -9.84
N PHE A 341 37.28 -19.59 -10.46
CA PHE A 341 36.78 -20.76 -9.75
C PHE A 341 37.90 -21.72 -9.31
N GLY A 342 39.16 -21.46 -9.65
CA GLY A 342 40.32 -22.21 -9.16
C GLY A 342 40.33 -23.68 -9.58
N GLY A 343 39.81 -23.99 -10.76
CA GLY A 343 39.68 -25.36 -11.26
C GLY A 343 38.56 -26.18 -10.61
N ARG A 344 37.74 -25.58 -9.72
CA ARG A 344 36.59 -26.23 -9.09
C ARG A 344 35.52 -26.54 -10.14
N THR A 345 34.74 -27.59 -9.89
CA THR A 345 33.55 -27.87 -10.68
C THR A 345 32.42 -26.95 -10.22
N VAL A 346 31.83 -26.20 -11.14
CA VAL A 346 30.65 -25.35 -10.89
C VAL A 346 29.52 -25.82 -11.81
N PRO A 347 28.64 -26.73 -11.35
CA PRO A 347 27.59 -27.27 -12.18
C PRO A 347 26.50 -26.24 -12.49
N TYR A 348 25.94 -26.35 -13.69
CA TYR A 348 24.69 -25.70 -14.07
C TYR A 348 23.50 -26.63 -13.78
N ILE A 349 22.47 -26.11 -13.13
CA ILE A 349 21.23 -26.79 -12.75
C ILE A 349 20.09 -26.22 -13.62
N PRO A 350 19.75 -26.83 -14.77
CA PRO A 350 18.59 -26.43 -15.57
C PRO A 350 17.27 -26.76 -14.85
N ASP A 351 16.20 -26.04 -15.21
CA ASP A 351 14.85 -26.41 -14.79
C ASP A 351 14.45 -27.76 -15.41
N ALA A 352 13.93 -28.67 -14.58
CA ALA A 352 13.51 -30.01 -15.00
C ALA A 352 12.00 -30.05 -15.25
N ASP A 353 11.52 -29.31 -16.26
CA ASP A 353 10.11 -29.32 -16.67
C ASP A 353 9.57 -30.76 -16.88
N ASP A 354 8.26 -30.99 -16.66
CA ASP A 354 7.58 -32.24 -17.02
C ASP A 354 6.44 -31.97 -18.03
N PRO A 355 6.60 -32.37 -19.32
CA PRO A 355 7.76 -33.04 -19.89
C PRO A 355 8.98 -32.10 -20.04
N PRO A 356 10.22 -32.63 -20.06
CA PRO A 356 11.44 -31.82 -20.16
C PRO A 356 11.44 -30.93 -21.38
N ASN A 357 11.74 -29.65 -21.19
CA ASN A 357 11.81 -28.69 -22.29
C ASN A 357 13.08 -28.97 -23.14
N PRO A 358 12.93 -29.42 -24.41
CA PRO A 358 14.08 -29.78 -25.24
C PRO A 358 14.96 -28.57 -25.59
N THR A 359 14.46 -27.35 -25.41
CA THR A 359 15.25 -26.13 -25.60
C THR A 359 16.20 -25.92 -24.43
N VAL A 360 15.73 -26.16 -23.19
CA VAL A 360 16.54 -26.07 -21.97
C VAL A 360 17.64 -27.14 -22.00
N LEU A 361 17.29 -28.39 -22.27
CA LEU A 361 18.26 -29.50 -22.34
C LEU A 361 19.34 -29.27 -23.40
N ARG A 362 18.99 -28.70 -24.57
CA ARG A 362 19.97 -28.35 -25.61
C ARG A 362 20.86 -27.17 -25.22
N ALA A 363 20.36 -26.24 -24.40
CA ALA A 363 21.11 -25.07 -23.98
C ALA A 363 22.02 -25.33 -22.77
N ALA A 364 21.65 -26.29 -21.90
CA ALA A 364 22.34 -26.56 -20.64
C ALA A 364 23.85 -26.86 -20.77
N PRO A 365 24.33 -27.72 -21.71
CA PRO A 365 25.77 -27.94 -21.89
C PRO A 365 26.52 -26.66 -22.25
N LYS A 366 25.89 -25.81 -23.06
CA LYS A 366 26.49 -24.54 -23.48
C LYS A 366 26.51 -23.55 -22.31
N ALA A 367 25.43 -23.46 -21.53
CA ALA A 367 25.38 -22.63 -20.34
C ALA A 367 26.47 -23.02 -19.33
N ALA A 368 26.60 -24.31 -19.01
CA ALA A 368 27.61 -24.82 -18.08
C ALA A 368 29.04 -24.41 -18.48
N ARG A 369 29.39 -24.58 -19.77
CA ARG A 369 30.71 -24.21 -20.31
C ARG A 369 30.96 -22.70 -20.24
N TRP A 370 30.00 -21.89 -20.70
CA TRP A 370 30.14 -20.42 -20.71
C TRP A 370 30.21 -19.79 -19.32
N ILE A 371 29.56 -20.41 -18.33
CA ILE A 371 29.59 -19.95 -16.95
C ILE A 371 30.89 -20.33 -16.25
N SER A 372 31.49 -21.48 -16.58
CA SER A 372 32.62 -22.03 -15.80
C SER A 372 33.97 -21.89 -16.47
N GLU A 373 34.11 -22.25 -17.75
CA GLU A 373 35.42 -22.34 -18.42
C GLU A 373 36.16 -21.00 -18.49
N PRO A 374 35.52 -19.86 -18.85
CA PRO A 374 36.21 -18.57 -18.88
C PRO A 374 36.68 -18.09 -17.50
N GLN A 375 36.14 -18.66 -16.43
CA GLN A 375 36.45 -18.40 -15.03
C GLN A 375 37.36 -19.51 -14.46
N ASN A 376 38.07 -20.26 -15.30
CA ASN A 376 38.95 -21.36 -14.87
C ASN A 376 38.22 -22.43 -14.02
N GLY A 377 36.92 -22.63 -14.25
CA GLY A 377 36.11 -23.68 -13.63
C GLY A 377 35.91 -24.88 -14.55
N LYS A 378 35.62 -26.05 -13.95
CA LYS A 378 35.22 -27.25 -14.69
C LYS A 378 33.69 -27.23 -14.89
N PRO A 379 33.19 -27.22 -16.13
CA PRO A 379 31.76 -27.21 -16.36
C PRO A 379 31.16 -28.59 -16.06
N ALA A 380 29.99 -28.60 -15.44
CA ALA A 380 29.19 -29.80 -15.24
C ALA A 380 27.70 -29.45 -15.34
N ILE A 381 26.86 -30.46 -15.52
CA ILE A 381 25.40 -30.33 -15.49
C ILE A 381 24.88 -31.23 -14.38
N CYS A 382 23.93 -30.71 -13.60
CA CYS A 382 23.21 -31.51 -12.63
C CYS A 382 21.71 -31.41 -12.90
N LEU A 383 21.03 -32.56 -13.00
CA LEU A 383 19.60 -32.62 -13.30
C LEU A 383 18.80 -32.82 -12.03
N LEU A 384 17.79 -31.97 -11.83
CA LEU A 384 16.80 -32.14 -10.78
C LEU A 384 15.87 -33.33 -11.07
N PRO A 385 15.16 -33.85 -10.05
CA PRO A 385 14.03 -34.75 -10.27
C PRO A 385 13.01 -34.15 -11.25
N ALA A 386 12.37 -35.01 -12.04
CA ALA A 386 11.42 -34.57 -13.06
C ALA A 386 10.26 -33.76 -12.46
N GLY A 387 9.92 -32.65 -13.13
CA GLY A 387 8.82 -31.77 -12.79
C GLY A 387 9.11 -30.72 -11.73
N GLN A 388 10.37 -30.47 -11.36
CA GLN A 388 10.74 -29.53 -10.30
C GLN A 388 11.76 -28.48 -10.77
N ASP A 389 11.53 -27.23 -10.37
CA ASP A 389 12.57 -26.20 -10.36
C ASP A 389 13.40 -26.27 -9.06
N LEU A 390 14.51 -25.54 -8.98
CA LEU A 390 15.40 -25.62 -7.82
C LEU A 390 14.72 -25.17 -6.52
N ASP A 391 13.87 -24.14 -6.56
CA ASP A 391 13.15 -23.70 -5.36
C ASP A 391 12.14 -24.75 -4.89
N GLU A 392 11.36 -25.35 -5.79
CA GLU A 392 10.40 -26.41 -5.43
C GLU A 392 11.10 -27.65 -4.86
N TRP A 393 12.22 -28.06 -5.46
CA TRP A 393 12.99 -29.20 -4.96
C TRP A 393 13.58 -28.94 -3.56
N LEU A 394 14.22 -27.79 -3.34
CA LEU A 394 14.76 -27.43 -2.02
C LEU A 394 13.67 -27.31 -0.96
N LEU A 395 12.51 -26.73 -1.30
CA LEU A 395 11.39 -26.59 -0.38
C LEU A 395 10.70 -27.93 -0.07
N SER A 396 10.85 -28.94 -0.94
CA SER A 396 10.36 -30.30 -0.68
C SER A 396 11.21 -31.09 0.33
N ILE A 397 12.40 -30.58 0.65
CA ILE A 397 13.35 -31.19 1.59
C ILE A 397 13.26 -30.47 2.93
N GLU A 398 13.24 -31.25 4.01
CA GLU A 398 13.30 -30.72 5.38
C GLU A 398 14.53 -29.82 5.57
N PRO A 399 14.41 -28.65 6.23
CA PRO A 399 15.45 -27.63 6.30
C PRO A 399 16.84 -28.16 6.69
N GLU A 400 16.92 -29.02 7.70
CA GLU A 400 18.15 -29.62 8.21
C GLU A 400 18.86 -30.55 7.21
N ASN A 401 18.12 -31.08 6.23
CA ASN A 401 18.65 -32.01 5.23
C ASN A 401 19.01 -31.33 3.91
N ARG A 402 18.62 -30.06 3.70
CA ARG A 402 18.81 -29.36 2.41
C ARG A 402 20.26 -29.32 1.97
N VAL A 403 21.18 -29.01 2.87
CA VAL A 403 22.62 -28.94 2.56
C VAL A 403 23.17 -30.30 2.13
N ALA A 404 22.83 -31.36 2.87
CA ALA A 404 23.28 -32.72 2.56
C ALA A 404 22.71 -33.19 1.21
N ARG A 405 21.41 -33.02 0.99
CA ARG A 405 20.75 -33.40 -0.26
C ARG A 405 21.26 -32.59 -1.45
N PHE A 406 21.56 -31.30 -1.27
CA PHE A 406 22.18 -30.48 -2.31
C PHE A 406 23.59 -30.96 -2.62
N ALA A 407 24.41 -31.32 -1.63
CA ALA A 407 25.72 -31.89 -1.87
C ALA A 407 25.66 -33.23 -2.65
N GLU A 408 24.69 -34.11 -2.33
CA GLU A 408 24.44 -35.32 -3.12
C GLU A 408 24.04 -35.01 -4.57
N LEU A 409 23.19 -34.00 -4.77
CA LEU A 409 22.81 -33.51 -6.10
C LEU A 409 24.07 -33.07 -6.86
N LEU A 410 24.93 -32.22 -6.27
CA LEU A 410 26.17 -31.78 -6.91
C LEU A 410 27.15 -32.94 -7.18
N ALA A 411 27.22 -33.95 -6.31
CA ALA A 411 28.07 -35.13 -6.52
C ALA A 411 27.63 -35.98 -7.73
N SER A 412 26.37 -35.88 -8.14
CA SER A 412 25.84 -36.52 -9.36
C SER A 412 26.11 -35.73 -10.65
N ALA A 413 26.72 -34.54 -10.54
CA ALA A 413 26.97 -33.69 -11.68
C ALA A 413 27.89 -34.37 -12.70
N SER A 414 27.48 -34.36 -13.96
CA SER A 414 28.21 -34.99 -15.05
C SER A 414 28.86 -33.93 -15.96
N PRO A 415 30.03 -34.19 -16.55
CA PRO A 415 30.60 -33.31 -17.57
C PRO A 415 29.60 -33.11 -18.72
N PRO A 416 29.49 -31.90 -19.30
CA PRO A 416 28.61 -31.68 -20.45
C PRO A 416 29.09 -32.51 -21.64
N GLU A 417 28.26 -33.44 -22.14
CA GLU A 417 28.61 -34.38 -23.22
C GLU A 417 29.27 -33.66 -24.42
N ASP A 418 30.44 -34.18 -24.84
CA ASP A 418 31.29 -33.59 -25.89
C ASP A 418 30.76 -33.76 -27.32
N GLY A 419 29.56 -34.33 -27.50
CA GLY A 419 28.96 -34.60 -28.80
C GLY A 419 28.68 -33.36 -29.67
N LEU A 420 28.80 -32.16 -29.10
CA LEU A 420 28.76 -30.88 -29.81
C LEU A 420 30.03 -30.07 -29.47
N ARG A 421 31.18 -30.46 -30.03
CA ARG A 421 32.32 -29.53 -30.16
C ARG A 421 31.82 -28.30 -30.92
N VAL A 422 31.56 -27.21 -30.18
CA VAL A 422 31.27 -25.90 -30.75
C VAL A 422 32.53 -25.48 -31.49
N SER A 423 32.55 -25.70 -32.81
CA SER A 423 33.61 -25.17 -33.64
C SER A 423 33.56 -23.65 -33.49
N SER A 424 34.70 -23.01 -33.21
CA SER A 424 34.81 -21.56 -33.13
C SER A 424 34.36 -20.87 -34.43
N ALA A 425 34.26 -21.62 -35.54
CA ALA A 425 33.80 -21.16 -36.84
C ALA A 425 32.26 -21.03 -36.98
N ASP A 426 31.43 -21.73 -36.19
CA ASP A 426 29.96 -21.70 -36.33
C ASP A 426 29.29 -20.45 -35.72
N THR A 427 30.06 -19.50 -35.19
CA THR A 427 29.52 -18.31 -34.51
C THR A 427 29.53 -17.03 -35.35
N ALA A 428 30.13 -17.03 -36.54
CA ALA A 428 30.34 -15.80 -37.31
C ALA A 428 29.24 -15.44 -38.32
N ASP A 429 28.36 -16.36 -38.74
CA ASP A 429 27.54 -16.10 -39.96
C ASP A 429 26.03 -16.41 -39.85
N ARG A 430 25.49 -16.49 -38.63
CA ARG A 430 24.04 -16.62 -38.46
C ARG A 430 23.41 -15.27 -38.15
N LYS A 431 22.94 -14.58 -39.20
CA LYS A 431 22.00 -13.45 -39.10
C LYS A 431 20.93 -13.77 -38.05
N GLU A 432 20.92 -13.01 -36.97
CA GLU A 432 19.96 -13.14 -35.88
C GLU A 432 18.53 -13.18 -36.45
N SER A 433 17.83 -14.29 -36.21
CA SER A 433 16.38 -14.33 -36.41
C SER A 433 15.74 -13.37 -35.41
N PRO A 434 14.72 -12.58 -35.79
CA PRO A 434 14.09 -11.65 -34.89
C PRO A 434 13.47 -12.40 -33.70
N VAL A 435 13.68 -11.86 -32.50
CA VAL A 435 13.14 -12.34 -31.22
C VAL A 435 11.65 -12.69 -31.37
N LEU A 436 11.36 -13.98 -31.45
CA LEU A 436 10.00 -14.53 -31.43
C LEU A 436 9.45 -14.39 -30.00
N ASN A 437 8.35 -13.64 -29.85
CA ASN A 437 7.46 -13.73 -28.71
C ASN A 437 6.98 -15.18 -28.58
N SER A 438 7.58 -15.97 -27.70
CA SER A 438 7.20 -17.36 -27.42
C SER A 438 5.97 -17.38 -26.51
N GLY A 439 4.79 -17.21 -27.10
CA GLY A 439 3.55 -17.72 -26.52
C GLY A 439 3.47 -19.23 -26.79
N SER A 440 3.81 -20.04 -25.79
CA SER A 440 3.57 -21.48 -25.83
C SER A 440 2.16 -21.75 -25.32
N GLU A 441 1.23 -22.10 -26.21
CA GLU A 441 -0.08 -22.64 -25.86
C GLU A 441 0.07 -24.13 -25.48
N ALA A 442 -0.05 -24.41 -24.19
CA ALA A 442 -0.30 -25.76 -23.67
C ALA A 442 -1.78 -26.15 -23.91
N PRO A 443 -2.10 -27.46 -24.03
CA PRO A 443 -3.47 -27.92 -24.27
C PRO A 443 -4.42 -27.49 -23.13
N PRO A 444 -5.69 -27.17 -23.43
CA PRO A 444 -6.60 -26.59 -22.47
C PRO A 444 -6.90 -27.57 -21.33
N ARG A 445 -6.55 -27.15 -20.10
CA ARG A 445 -7.07 -27.76 -18.86
C ARG A 445 -8.59 -27.64 -18.84
N SER A 446 -9.25 -28.65 -18.28
CA SER A 446 -10.72 -28.76 -18.33
C SER A 446 -11.41 -27.53 -17.72
N PRO A 447 -12.39 -26.93 -18.42
CA PRO A 447 -13.00 -25.64 -18.05
C PRO A 447 -13.84 -25.65 -16.76
N ASP A 448 -13.98 -26.81 -16.10
CA ASP A 448 -14.82 -26.98 -14.91
C ASP A 448 -14.05 -26.78 -13.60
N SER A 449 -12.71 -26.89 -13.59
CA SER A 449 -11.91 -26.65 -12.38
C SER A 449 -11.56 -25.17 -12.18
N GLU A 450 -11.29 -24.42 -13.25
CA GLU A 450 -10.98 -22.98 -13.18
C GLU A 450 -12.21 -22.09 -12.87
N LYS A 451 -13.41 -22.50 -13.32
CA LYS A 451 -14.64 -21.73 -13.05
C LYS A 451 -15.00 -21.64 -11.57
N LYS A 452 -14.68 -22.66 -10.76
CA LYS A 452 -14.93 -22.64 -9.31
C LYS A 452 -13.97 -21.73 -8.55
N LYS A 453 -12.70 -21.65 -8.97
CA LYS A 453 -11.69 -20.76 -8.35
C LYS A 453 -11.91 -19.28 -8.69
N ASN A 454 -12.38 -18.96 -9.89
CA ASN A 454 -12.57 -17.56 -10.30
C ASN A 454 -13.87 -16.92 -9.75
N ALA A 455 -14.90 -17.73 -9.45
CA ALA A 455 -16.14 -17.22 -8.88
C ALA A 455 -16.00 -16.79 -7.40
N SER A 456 -15.15 -17.47 -6.61
CA SER A 456 -14.95 -17.14 -5.19
C SER A 456 -14.16 -15.84 -4.99
N GLY A 457 -13.17 -15.55 -5.86
CA GLY A 457 -12.34 -14.36 -5.74
C GLY A 457 -13.12 -13.04 -5.88
N GLY A 458 -14.16 -13.00 -6.73
CA GLY A 458 -15.00 -11.81 -6.91
C GLY A 458 -15.84 -11.48 -5.67
N ALA A 459 -16.47 -12.50 -5.06
CA ALA A 459 -17.26 -12.35 -3.84
C ALA A 459 -16.39 -11.94 -2.64
N ARG A 460 -15.21 -12.56 -2.50
CA ARG A 460 -14.23 -12.23 -1.46
C ARG A 460 -13.76 -10.77 -1.55
N ARG A 461 -13.40 -10.30 -2.75
CA ARG A 461 -13.00 -8.88 -2.97
C ARG A 461 -14.14 -7.90 -2.71
N LEU A 462 -15.38 -8.26 -3.06
CA LEU A 462 -16.55 -7.43 -2.76
C LEU A 462 -16.74 -7.32 -1.24
N ARG A 463 -16.72 -8.44 -0.54
CA ARG A 463 -16.85 -8.53 0.92
C ARG A 463 -15.82 -7.66 1.63
N HIS A 464 -14.55 -7.82 1.28
CA HIS A 464 -13.46 -7.01 1.82
C HIS A 464 -13.69 -5.51 1.64
N LYS A 465 -14.07 -5.06 0.43
CA LYS A 465 -14.34 -3.64 0.15
C LYS A 465 -15.54 -3.09 0.91
N VAL A 466 -16.57 -3.92 1.10
CA VAL A 466 -17.76 -3.52 1.87
C VAL A 466 -17.42 -3.39 3.35
N TYR A 467 -16.70 -4.36 3.93
CA TYR A 467 -16.27 -4.28 5.32
C TYR A 467 -15.27 -3.17 5.58
N GLU A 468 -14.26 -2.99 4.72
CA GLU A 468 -13.32 -1.88 4.80
C GLU A 468 -14.09 -0.55 4.86
N LYS A 469 -15.05 -0.35 3.95
CA LYS A 469 -15.86 0.87 3.94
C LYS A 469 -16.81 0.97 5.13
N LEU A 470 -17.32 -0.15 5.65
CA LEU A 470 -18.15 -0.16 6.85
C LEU A 470 -17.34 0.31 8.06
N LEU A 471 -16.13 -0.21 8.25
CA LEU A 471 -15.23 0.19 9.34
C LEU A 471 -14.86 1.69 9.23
N ASP A 472 -14.55 2.18 8.03
CA ASP A 472 -14.27 3.62 7.79
C ASP A 472 -15.43 4.55 8.20
N LEU A 473 -16.67 4.07 8.17
CA LEU A 473 -17.86 4.86 8.46
C LEU A 473 -18.22 4.87 9.96
N LEU A 474 -17.61 3.97 10.74
CA LEU A 474 -17.96 3.72 12.13
C LEU A 474 -16.76 4.05 13.01
N PRO A 475 -16.65 5.25 13.59
CA PRO A 475 -15.61 5.52 14.58
C PRO A 475 -15.86 4.74 15.87
N LEU A 476 -14.80 4.40 16.61
CA LEU A 476 -14.92 3.88 17.97
C LEU A 476 -15.41 4.98 18.92
N LYS A 477 -16.51 4.74 19.64
CA LYS A 477 -17.00 5.64 20.68
C LYS A 477 -16.09 5.59 21.91
N SER A 478 -15.89 6.73 22.56
CA SER A 478 -15.09 6.82 23.79
C SER A 478 -15.63 5.93 24.91
N ALA A 479 -16.96 5.79 25.05
CA ALA A 479 -17.57 4.91 26.05
C ALA A 479 -17.19 3.43 25.84
N HIS A 480 -17.08 2.99 24.58
CA HIS A 480 -16.66 1.63 24.26
C HIS A 480 -15.16 1.42 24.55
N ALA A 481 -14.32 2.39 24.17
CA ALA A 481 -12.90 2.34 24.50
C ALA A 481 -12.67 2.31 26.02
N GLU A 482 -13.43 3.11 26.79
CA GLU A 482 -13.40 3.11 28.25
C GLU A 482 -13.83 1.76 28.83
N ALA A 483 -14.88 1.15 28.29
CA ALA A 483 -15.35 -0.16 28.72
C ALA A 483 -14.30 -1.26 28.51
N PHE A 484 -13.60 -1.25 27.37
CA PHE A 484 -12.45 -2.15 27.13
C PHE A 484 -11.27 -1.84 28.06
N SER A 485 -11.01 -0.56 28.35
CA SER A 485 -9.97 -0.15 29.29
C SER A 485 -10.24 -0.64 30.71
N LYS A 486 -11.50 -0.71 31.14
CA LYS A 486 -11.91 -1.33 32.43
C LYS A 486 -11.61 -2.84 32.47
N LEU A 487 -11.47 -3.48 31.32
CA LEU A 487 -11.03 -4.87 31.16
C LEU A 487 -9.52 -5.02 30.92
N GLY A 488 -8.73 -3.96 31.11
CA GLY A 488 -7.27 -3.99 30.94
C GLY A 488 -6.77 -3.84 29.50
N VAL A 489 -7.67 -3.72 28.51
CA VAL A 489 -7.28 -3.55 27.10
C VAL A 489 -6.91 -2.08 26.84
N TRP A 490 -5.72 -1.84 26.29
CA TRP A 490 -5.22 -0.50 26.01
C TRP A 490 -5.90 0.08 24.75
N GLU A 491 -6.11 1.39 24.75
CA GLU A 491 -6.66 2.11 23.59
C GLU A 491 -5.83 1.88 22.32
N ALA A 492 -4.50 1.86 22.44
CA ALA A 492 -3.60 1.55 21.33
C ALA A 492 -3.82 0.13 20.74
N THR A 493 -4.24 -0.83 21.56
CA THR A 493 -4.59 -2.19 21.12
C THR A 493 -5.89 -2.16 20.32
N LEU A 494 -6.90 -1.40 20.77
CA LEU A 494 -8.15 -1.23 20.04
C LEU A 494 -7.95 -0.52 18.70
N ASP A 495 -7.11 0.52 18.68
CA ASP A 495 -6.74 1.24 17.46
C ASP A 495 -6.01 0.32 16.47
N ALA A 496 -5.01 -0.43 16.94
CA ALA A 496 -4.26 -1.37 16.12
C ALA A 496 -5.12 -2.51 15.59
N GLY A 497 -6.14 -2.93 16.34
CA GLY A 497 -7.13 -3.92 15.93
C GLY A 497 -8.25 -3.38 15.04
N CYS A 498 -8.28 -2.08 14.75
CA CYS A 498 -9.31 -1.41 13.95
C CYS A 498 -10.75 -1.62 14.49
N PHE A 499 -10.93 -1.50 15.81
CA PHE A 499 -12.22 -1.66 16.45
C PHE A 499 -13.15 -0.47 16.14
N VAL A 500 -14.45 -0.74 15.93
CA VAL A 500 -15.44 0.28 15.58
C VAL A 500 -16.76 0.10 16.33
N SER A 501 -17.57 1.15 16.44
CA SER A 501 -18.85 1.10 17.17
C SER A 501 -20.06 1.05 16.24
N LEU A 502 -20.97 0.11 16.50
CA LEU A 502 -22.21 -0.07 15.75
C LEU A 502 -23.41 0.06 16.70
N ASP A 503 -24.24 1.07 16.46
CA ASP A 503 -25.55 1.27 17.09
C ASP A 503 -26.62 1.38 16.00
N SER A 504 -27.90 1.36 16.36
CA SER A 504 -28.99 1.39 15.37
C SER A 504 -28.90 2.58 14.41
N ARG A 505 -28.52 3.76 14.91
CA ARG A 505 -28.43 5.00 14.10
C ARG A 505 -27.21 4.98 13.19
N SER A 506 -26.05 4.55 13.70
CA SER A 506 -24.83 4.47 12.89
C SER A 506 -24.94 3.37 11.83
N ALA A 507 -25.65 2.28 12.13
CA ALA A 507 -25.94 1.19 11.21
C ALA A 507 -26.84 1.62 10.05
N GLU A 508 -27.94 2.35 10.30
CA GLU A 508 -28.81 2.88 9.24
C GLU A 508 -28.04 3.81 8.30
N LYS A 509 -27.26 4.73 8.87
CA LYS A 509 -26.42 5.65 8.09
C LYS A 509 -25.38 4.91 7.26
N ALA A 510 -24.69 3.93 7.86
CA ALA A 510 -23.70 3.13 7.16
C ALA A 510 -24.33 2.28 6.05
N ALA A 511 -25.48 1.65 6.30
CA ALA A 511 -26.21 0.87 5.31
C ALA A 511 -26.64 1.72 4.12
N SER A 512 -27.19 2.92 4.36
CA SER A 512 -27.58 3.87 3.30
C SER A 512 -26.39 4.27 2.40
N GLU A 513 -25.26 4.63 3.01
CA GLU A 513 -24.03 4.97 2.29
C GLU A 513 -23.47 3.79 1.49
N LEU A 514 -23.46 2.59 2.09
CA LEU A 514 -23.02 1.37 1.42
C LEU A 514 -23.96 0.98 0.27
N VAL A 515 -25.28 1.19 0.40
CA VAL A 515 -26.25 0.98 -0.68
C VAL A 515 -25.99 1.94 -1.83
N SER A 516 -25.73 3.23 -1.54
CA SER A 516 -25.38 4.21 -2.56
C SER A 516 -24.13 3.81 -3.34
N ARG A 517 -23.12 3.26 -2.64
CA ARG A 517 -21.82 2.94 -3.23
C ARG A 517 -21.76 1.57 -3.93
N PHE A 518 -22.36 0.54 -3.34
CA PHE A 518 -22.24 -0.84 -3.79
C PHE A 518 -23.54 -1.41 -4.36
N GLY A 519 -24.69 -0.78 -4.11
CA GLY A 519 -26.01 -1.26 -4.53
C GLY A 519 -26.57 -2.34 -3.61
N ALA A 520 -27.85 -2.19 -3.23
CA ALA A 520 -28.54 -3.09 -2.30
C ALA A 520 -28.46 -4.57 -2.71
N ARG A 521 -28.64 -4.88 -4.00
CA ARG A 521 -28.54 -6.26 -4.52
C ARG A 521 -27.18 -6.92 -4.28
N ARG A 522 -26.08 -6.15 -4.31
CA ARG A 522 -24.73 -6.68 -4.08
C ARG A 522 -24.48 -6.88 -2.59
N LEU A 523 -24.97 -5.98 -1.75
CA LEU A 523 -24.87 -6.10 -0.30
C LEU A 523 -25.54 -7.36 0.25
N ARG A 524 -26.64 -7.83 -0.36
CA ARG A 524 -27.27 -9.11 0.01
C ARG A 524 -26.32 -10.32 -0.04
N PHE A 525 -25.24 -10.26 -0.82
CA PHE A 525 -24.25 -11.33 -0.91
C PHE A 525 -23.08 -11.16 0.07
N VAL A 526 -23.07 -10.08 0.86
CA VAL A 526 -22.09 -9.82 1.90
C VAL A 526 -22.73 -10.20 3.24
N PRO A 527 -22.14 -11.13 4.01
CA PRO A 527 -22.64 -11.44 5.34
C PRO A 527 -22.74 -10.18 6.22
N GLY A 528 -23.79 -10.09 7.02
CA GLY A 528 -24.10 -8.92 7.86
C GLY A 528 -25.17 -8.00 7.29
N PHE A 529 -25.62 -8.26 6.06
CA PHE A 529 -26.60 -7.45 5.36
C PHE A 529 -27.83 -8.27 4.96
N GLU A 530 -29.01 -7.73 5.20
CA GLU A 530 -30.29 -8.26 4.72
C GLU A 530 -30.99 -7.25 3.84
N LEU A 531 -31.89 -7.72 2.97
CA LEU A 531 -32.84 -6.85 2.28
C LEU A 531 -34.21 -6.98 2.96
N ASP A 532 -34.80 -5.85 3.32
CA ASP A 532 -36.20 -5.76 3.71
C ASP A 532 -37.13 -6.06 2.52
N GLU A 533 -38.44 -6.20 2.79
CA GLU A 533 -39.46 -6.48 1.77
C GLU A 533 -39.53 -5.40 0.67
N ASP A 534 -39.18 -4.17 1.02
CA ASP A 534 -39.09 -3.02 0.11
C ASP A 534 -37.79 -2.99 -0.72
N GLY A 535 -36.85 -3.91 -0.46
CA GLY A 535 -35.55 -4.00 -1.09
C GLY A 535 -34.48 -3.09 -0.48
N THR A 536 -34.76 -2.45 0.65
CA THR A 536 -33.78 -1.64 1.40
C THR A 536 -32.80 -2.56 2.13
N ALA A 537 -31.49 -2.28 2.02
CA ALA A 537 -30.49 -3.07 2.74
C ALA A 537 -30.33 -2.56 4.18
N ARG A 538 -30.33 -3.48 5.15
CA ARG A 538 -30.15 -3.20 6.58
C ARG A 538 -29.04 -4.07 7.18
N ILE A 539 -28.52 -3.64 8.34
CA ILE A 539 -27.58 -4.41 9.16
C ILE A 539 -28.34 -4.95 10.39
N PRO A 540 -28.78 -6.21 10.40
CA PRO A 540 -29.71 -6.72 11.41
C PRO A 540 -29.16 -6.69 12.83
N ALA A 541 -27.85 -6.86 13.00
CA ALA A 541 -27.19 -6.86 14.31
C ALA A 541 -27.51 -5.58 15.11
N ALA A 542 -27.62 -4.42 14.45
CA ALA A 542 -27.87 -3.17 15.15
C ALA A 542 -29.32 -3.02 15.69
N ALA A 543 -30.23 -3.93 15.34
CA ALA A 543 -31.59 -3.94 15.86
C ALA A 543 -31.67 -4.65 17.23
N SER A 544 -30.70 -5.51 17.57
CA SER A 544 -30.69 -6.26 18.84
C SER A 544 -29.91 -5.58 19.96
N GLY A 545 -29.17 -4.50 19.68
CA GLY A 545 -28.39 -3.78 20.68
C GLY A 545 -27.27 -2.94 20.08
N GLU A 546 -26.37 -2.48 20.96
CA GLU A 546 -25.14 -1.80 20.60
C GLU A 546 -23.96 -2.78 20.62
N PHE A 547 -23.05 -2.64 19.65
CA PHE A 547 -21.95 -3.57 19.44
C PHE A 547 -20.64 -2.84 19.16
N VAL A 548 -19.53 -3.49 19.50
CA VAL A 548 -18.20 -3.14 19.01
C VAL A 548 -17.80 -4.18 17.96
N LEU A 549 -17.48 -3.74 16.75
CA LEU A 549 -17.06 -4.63 15.68
C LEU A 549 -15.53 -4.73 15.61
N ALA A 550 -15.03 -5.94 15.40
CA ALA A 550 -13.62 -6.23 15.17
C ALA A 550 -13.43 -6.98 13.84
N PRO A 551 -12.55 -6.52 12.93
CA PRO A 551 -12.28 -7.21 11.67
C PRO A 551 -11.53 -8.52 11.85
N CYS A 552 -11.95 -9.56 11.13
CA CYS A 552 -11.18 -10.78 10.93
C CYS A 552 -10.54 -10.75 9.53
N PHE A 553 -9.23 -10.81 9.49
CA PHE A 553 -8.47 -10.85 8.22
C PHE A 553 -8.40 -12.29 7.71
N ASP A 554 -8.03 -12.51 6.46
CA ASP A 554 -7.61 -13.82 5.96
C ASP A 554 -6.09 -13.83 5.73
N SER A 555 -5.53 -14.92 5.21
CA SER A 555 -4.09 -15.05 4.95
C SER A 555 -3.53 -14.06 3.92
N GLU A 556 -4.40 -13.41 3.13
CA GLU A 556 -3.99 -12.36 2.18
C GLU A 556 -4.15 -10.96 2.79
N GLY A 557 -4.54 -10.85 4.06
CA GLY A 557 -4.79 -9.59 4.74
C GLY A 557 -6.09 -8.90 4.29
N MET A 558 -6.99 -9.61 3.62
CA MET A 558 -8.32 -9.08 3.30
C MET A 558 -9.29 -9.34 4.45
N ILE A 559 -10.20 -8.40 4.69
CA ILE A 559 -11.24 -8.56 5.71
C ILE A 559 -12.24 -9.60 5.21
N SER A 560 -12.19 -10.79 5.81
CA SER A 560 -13.01 -11.94 5.43
C SER A 560 -14.30 -12.00 6.24
N ASN A 561 -14.29 -11.45 7.46
CA ASN A 561 -15.39 -11.51 8.41
C ASN A 561 -15.32 -10.35 9.42
N LEU A 562 -16.39 -10.17 10.20
CA LEU A 562 -16.45 -9.25 11.33
C LEU A 562 -16.93 -10.04 12.56
N VAL A 563 -16.42 -9.66 13.73
CA VAL A 563 -16.89 -10.14 15.04
C VAL A 563 -17.61 -8.98 15.71
N ALA A 564 -18.78 -9.24 16.28
CA ALA A 564 -19.54 -8.29 17.07
C ALA A 564 -19.42 -8.64 18.56
N VAL A 565 -18.94 -7.68 19.34
CA VAL A 565 -18.86 -7.73 20.80
C VAL A 565 -20.05 -6.95 21.36
N PRO A 566 -20.95 -7.57 22.13
CA PRO A 566 -22.09 -6.86 22.70
C PRO A 566 -21.62 -5.80 23.70
N PHE A 567 -22.28 -4.64 23.66
CA PHE A 567 -22.12 -3.54 24.60
C PHE A 567 -23.47 -3.23 25.25
N ASP A 568 -23.50 -3.26 26.58
CA ASP A 568 -24.65 -2.85 27.35
C ASP A 568 -24.57 -1.34 27.61
N GLY A 569 -25.40 -0.58 26.90
CA GLY A 569 -25.46 0.87 27.01
C GLY A 569 -25.96 1.38 28.38
N GLU A 570 -26.66 0.56 29.16
CA GLU A 570 -27.14 0.95 30.49
C GLU A 570 -26.03 0.84 31.53
N THR A 571 -25.27 -0.26 31.49
CA THR A 571 -24.19 -0.52 32.47
C THR A 571 -22.82 0.01 32.01
N GLY A 572 -22.66 0.28 30.71
CA GLY A 572 -21.39 0.65 30.11
C GLY A 572 -20.38 -0.50 30.08
N VAL A 573 -20.86 -1.74 30.08
CA VAL A 573 -20.05 -2.97 30.11
C VAL A 573 -19.97 -3.59 28.71
N VAL A 574 -18.77 -4.00 28.30
CA VAL A 574 -18.56 -4.86 27.13
C VAL A 574 -18.37 -6.31 27.60
N SER A 575 -18.85 -7.27 26.82
CA SER A 575 -18.63 -8.71 27.07
C SER A 575 -17.84 -9.34 25.91
N PRO A 576 -16.50 -9.15 25.83
CA PRO A 576 -15.72 -9.65 24.69
C PRO A 576 -15.63 -11.18 24.63
N ASP A 577 -15.93 -11.89 25.72
CA ASP A 577 -16.04 -13.35 25.75
C ASP A 577 -17.37 -13.84 25.17
N GLU A 578 -18.37 -12.97 25.06
CA GLU A 578 -19.68 -13.22 24.43
C GLU A 578 -19.69 -12.73 22.96
N SER A 579 -18.51 -12.55 22.37
CA SER A 579 -18.36 -12.10 21.00
C SER A 579 -18.95 -13.12 20.01
N VAL A 580 -19.78 -12.64 19.09
CA VAL A 580 -20.43 -13.45 18.06
C VAL A 580 -19.94 -13.07 16.66
N PRO A 581 -19.89 -14.00 15.70
CA PRO A 581 -19.76 -13.64 14.29
C PRO A 581 -20.85 -12.65 13.90
N PHE A 582 -20.48 -11.68 13.05
CA PHE A 582 -21.44 -10.74 12.50
C PHE A 582 -22.56 -11.49 11.74
N PHE A 583 -23.76 -10.94 11.71
CA PHE A 583 -24.95 -11.70 11.29
C PHE A 583 -24.78 -12.41 9.93
N GLY A 584 -25.15 -13.69 9.82
CA GLY A 584 -24.99 -14.46 8.57
C GLY A 584 -23.55 -14.86 8.23
N CYS A 585 -22.57 -14.46 9.04
CA CYS A 585 -21.25 -15.04 9.03
C CYS A 585 -21.29 -16.40 9.74
N GLY A 586 -20.65 -17.41 9.17
CA GLY A 586 -20.32 -18.62 9.92
C GLY A 586 -19.37 -18.28 11.08
N SER A 587 -19.05 -19.26 11.92
CA SER A 587 -18.03 -19.07 12.94
C SER A 587 -16.74 -18.55 12.29
N CYS A 588 -16.02 -17.71 13.04
CA CYS A 588 -14.82 -17.05 12.56
C CYS A 588 -13.67 -17.24 13.54
N LEU A 589 -12.46 -17.23 12.98
CA LEU A 589 -11.23 -17.15 13.73
C LEU A 589 -10.76 -15.70 13.67
N TYR A 590 -10.75 -15.04 14.82
CA TYR A 590 -10.17 -13.72 14.97
C TYR A 590 -8.67 -13.86 15.26
N VAL A 591 -7.86 -13.12 14.52
CA VAL A 591 -6.43 -12.92 14.83
C VAL A 591 -6.21 -11.41 14.90
N PHE A 592 -5.60 -10.96 15.99
CA PHE A 592 -5.34 -9.56 16.22
C PHE A 592 -4.50 -8.97 15.07
N ALA A 593 -4.99 -7.89 14.44
CA ALA A 593 -4.57 -7.45 13.10
C ALA A 593 -3.05 -7.27 12.85
N PRO A 594 -2.24 -6.85 13.85
CA PRO A 594 -0.78 -6.80 13.70
C PRO A 594 -0.11 -8.16 13.49
N TYR A 595 -0.79 -9.27 13.81
CA TYR A 595 -0.28 -10.63 13.64
C TYR A 595 -0.84 -11.31 12.39
N ASP A 596 0.03 -12.04 11.73
CA ASP A 596 -0.32 -12.99 10.69
C ASP A 596 -0.85 -14.31 11.31
N TYR A 597 -1.68 -15.04 10.57
CA TYR A 597 -2.13 -16.39 10.96
C TYR A 597 -0.96 -17.34 11.24
N GLN A 598 0.13 -17.16 10.52
CA GLN A 598 1.36 -17.92 10.72
C GLN A 598 2.08 -17.56 12.03
N GLN A 599 1.72 -16.50 12.72
CA GLN A 599 2.30 -16.15 14.02
C GLN A 599 1.49 -16.75 15.17
N VAL A 600 0.26 -17.21 14.90
CA VAL A 600 -0.63 -17.76 15.92
C VAL A 600 0.01 -18.99 16.56
N VAL A 601 0.25 -18.91 17.86
CA VAL A 601 0.86 -19.98 18.68
C VAL A 601 -0.19 -20.75 19.49
N GLY A 602 -1.35 -20.15 19.71
CA GLY A 602 -2.45 -20.78 20.41
C GLY A 602 -3.80 -20.20 20.01
N LEU A 603 -4.86 -20.86 20.45
CA LEU A 603 -6.24 -20.44 20.27
C LEU A 603 -6.96 -20.42 21.61
N CYS A 604 -7.82 -19.43 21.81
CA CYS A 604 -8.70 -19.32 22.98
C CYS A 604 -10.15 -19.12 22.57
N GLN A 605 -11.06 -19.28 23.52
CA GLN A 605 -12.44 -18.83 23.38
C GLN A 605 -12.55 -17.35 23.76
N GLY A 606 -13.30 -16.58 22.97
CA GLY A 606 -13.58 -15.17 23.26
C GLY A 606 -12.44 -14.22 22.86
N LEU A 607 -12.80 -12.96 22.60
CA LEU A 607 -11.89 -11.95 22.08
C LEU A 607 -10.93 -11.39 23.15
N LEU A 608 -11.35 -11.36 24.42
CA LEU A 608 -10.60 -10.71 25.49
C LEU A 608 -9.21 -11.35 25.67
N GLY A 609 -9.14 -12.68 25.70
CA GLY A 609 -7.87 -13.40 25.79
C GLY A 609 -6.93 -13.06 24.64
N SER A 610 -7.41 -13.06 23.40
CA SER A 610 -6.61 -12.70 22.23
C SER A 610 -6.05 -11.27 22.31
N LEU A 611 -6.82 -10.32 22.85
CA LEU A 611 -6.38 -8.93 23.01
C LEU A 611 -5.33 -8.75 24.11
N LEU A 612 -5.55 -9.37 25.27
CA LEU A 612 -4.60 -9.26 26.40
C LEU A 612 -3.28 -9.98 26.08
N THR A 613 -3.33 -11.12 25.39
CA THR A 613 -2.12 -11.81 24.92
C THR A 613 -1.33 -11.02 23.89
N ALA A 614 -2.02 -10.30 23.00
CA ALA A 614 -1.37 -9.39 22.06
C ALA A 614 -0.61 -8.23 22.76
N GLN A 615 -1.11 -7.74 23.90
CA GLN A 615 -0.38 -6.73 24.71
C GLN A 615 0.92 -7.28 25.30
N GLU A 616 0.98 -8.59 25.51
CA GLU A 616 2.17 -9.33 25.95
C GLU A 616 3.04 -9.82 24.77
N ASP A 617 2.76 -9.37 23.56
CA ASP A 617 3.41 -9.81 22.31
C ASP A 617 3.31 -11.31 22.02
N ILE A 618 2.17 -11.93 22.37
CA ILE A 618 1.89 -13.35 22.14
C ILE A 618 0.66 -13.46 21.24
N ALA A 619 0.84 -14.00 20.04
CA ALA A 619 -0.23 -14.14 19.06
C ALA A 619 -1.15 -15.34 19.38
N VAL A 620 -2.24 -15.09 20.12
CA VAL A 620 -3.31 -16.07 20.33
C VAL A 620 -4.54 -15.66 19.52
N GLY A 621 -5.07 -16.59 18.71
CA GLY A 621 -6.32 -16.36 17.98
C GLY A 621 -7.56 -16.64 18.84
N ALA A 622 -8.68 -15.95 18.56
CA ALA A 622 -9.94 -16.15 19.25
C ALA A 622 -10.97 -16.87 18.37
N ILE A 623 -11.55 -17.95 18.88
CA ILE A 623 -12.69 -18.63 18.27
C ILE A 623 -13.97 -17.96 18.78
N CYS A 624 -14.74 -17.35 17.88
CA CYS A 624 -16.01 -16.70 18.20
C CYS A 624 -17.17 -17.64 17.91
N ARG A 625 -18.02 -17.92 18.91
CA ARG A 625 -19.14 -18.88 18.80
C ARG A 625 -20.34 -18.25 18.08
N SER A 626 -21.04 -19.02 17.24
CA SER A 626 -22.26 -18.56 16.56
C SER A 626 -23.55 -18.88 17.33
N GLU A 627 -23.47 -19.30 18.59
CA GLU A 627 -24.59 -19.96 19.29
C GLU A 627 -25.70 -19.02 19.79
N ILE A 628 -25.59 -17.71 19.55
CA ILE A 628 -26.64 -16.77 19.94
C ILE A 628 -27.60 -16.56 18.77
N ASN A 629 -28.56 -17.48 18.64
CA ASN A 629 -29.92 -17.22 18.13
C ASN A 629 -30.85 -18.40 18.48
N ARG A 630 -30.90 -18.79 19.75
CA ARG A 630 -31.97 -19.67 20.28
C ARG A 630 -33.14 -18.88 20.91
N GLY A 631 -33.16 -17.56 20.77
CA GLY A 631 -34.25 -16.70 21.24
C GLY A 631 -35.32 -16.44 20.18
N SER A 632 -36.54 -16.87 20.46
CA SER A 632 -37.83 -16.42 19.88
C SER A 632 -38.16 -16.78 18.42
N THR A 633 -38.56 -18.03 18.15
CA THR A 633 -39.96 -18.43 17.82
C THR A 633 -40.00 -19.93 17.51
N PRO A 634 -40.92 -20.75 18.07
CA PRO A 634 -40.83 -22.22 17.99
C PRO A 634 -41.33 -22.87 16.68
N ASP A 635 -41.76 -22.14 15.66
CA ASP A 635 -42.70 -22.71 14.68
C ASP A 635 -42.12 -23.22 13.33
N HIS A 636 -40.79 -23.30 13.17
CA HIS A 636 -40.19 -23.92 11.96
C HIS A 636 -39.09 -24.93 12.26
N GLU A 637 -39.50 -26.17 12.58
CA GLU A 637 -38.65 -27.36 12.74
C GLU A 637 -37.88 -27.79 11.46
N THR A 638 -38.07 -27.17 10.29
CA THR A 638 -37.47 -27.64 9.03
C THR A 638 -36.11 -27.05 8.63
N ASP A 639 -35.50 -26.16 9.42
CA ASP A 639 -34.19 -25.53 9.08
C ASP A 639 -32.98 -26.02 9.90
N GLN A 640 -33.12 -27.12 10.65
CA GLN A 640 -32.02 -27.72 11.43
C GLN A 640 -30.87 -28.34 10.60
N HIS A 641 -30.88 -28.23 9.27
CA HIS A 641 -29.92 -28.92 8.37
C HIS A 641 -28.92 -28.03 7.62
N ARG A 642 -28.65 -26.79 8.04
CA ARG A 642 -27.60 -25.95 7.40
C ARG A 642 -26.67 -25.23 8.37
N ALA A 643 -26.19 -25.91 9.41
CA ALA A 643 -24.87 -25.56 9.97
C ALA A 643 -23.81 -25.94 8.93
N THR A 644 -23.61 -25.10 7.91
CA THR A 644 -22.51 -25.29 6.95
C THR A 644 -21.20 -25.38 7.73
N PRO A 645 -20.40 -26.44 7.56
CA PRO A 645 -19.16 -26.60 8.30
C PRO A 645 -18.28 -25.39 8.09
N PHE A 646 -17.63 -24.99 9.17
CA PHE A 646 -16.70 -23.87 9.22
C PHE A 646 -15.72 -23.92 8.03
N GLN A 647 -15.75 -22.89 7.18
CA GLN A 647 -14.75 -22.66 6.14
C GLN A 647 -14.22 -21.23 6.30
N THR A 648 -13.15 -21.04 7.07
CA THR A 648 -12.34 -19.83 6.87
C THR A 648 -11.71 -19.91 5.49
N GLU A 649 -12.16 -19.03 4.61
CA GLU A 649 -11.64 -18.94 3.26
C GLU A 649 -10.14 -18.61 3.31
N ASN A 650 -9.29 -19.56 2.91
CA ASN A 650 -7.84 -19.40 2.72
C ASN A 650 -7.01 -19.21 4.00
N VAL A 651 -7.48 -19.60 5.18
CA VAL A 651 -6.62 -19.65 6.37
C VAL A 651 -5.95 -21.03 6.43
N ASP A 652 -4.61 -21.05 6.47
CA ASP A 652 -3.79 -22.24 6.64
C ASP A 652 -2.84 -21.99 7.82
N LEU A 653 -3.01 -22.74 8.91
CA LEU A 653 -2.15 -22.66 10.09
C LEU A 653 -0.83 -23.43 9.89
N GLY A 654 -0.67 -24.11 8.75
CA GLY A 654 0.43 -25.02 8.42
C GLY A 654 0.39 -26.29 9.27
N ALA A 655 1.34 -27.21 9.07
CA ALA A 655 1.47 -28.44 9.86
C ALA A 655 1.89 -28.22 11.34
N ARG A 656 1.76 -26.98 11.84
CA ARG A 656 2.19 -26.55 13.17
C ARG A 656 1.31 -27.13 14.26
N GLU A 657 1.92 -27.32 15.41
CA GLU A 657 1.20 -27.55 16.64
C GLU A 657 0.63 -26.24 17.15
N ILE A 658 -0.70 -26.18 17.29
CA ILE A 658 -1.43 -25.03 17.81
C ILE A 658 -2.07 -25.45 19.12
N ALA A 659 -1.72 -24.74 20.19
CA ALA A 659 -2.26 -25.00 21.51
C ALA A 659 -3.68 -24.43 21.62
N TYR A 660 -4.69 -25.27 21.86
CA TYR A 660 -6.01 -24.77 22.25
C TYR A 660 -6.10 -24.67 23.77
N LEU A 661 -6.28 -23.45 24.28
CA LEU A 661 -6.33 -23.12 25.70
C LEU A 661 -7.78 -23.25 26.21
N SER A 662 -8.08 -24.38 26.83
CA SER A 662 -9.41 -24.67 27.40
C SER A 662 -9.41 -24.44 28.91
N PHE A 663 -10.42 -23.74 29.44
CA PHE A 663 -10.54 -23.41 30.86
C PHE A 663 -11.59 -24.28 31.58
N ALA A 664 -11.25 -24.70 32.79
CA ALA A 664 -12.07 -25.59 33.60
C ALA A 664 -13.33 -24.88 34.15
N GLY A 665 -14.49 -25.11 33.52
CA GLY A 665 -15.80 -24.63 34.02
C GLY A 665 -16.88 -24.59 32.94
N ASP A 666 -16.49 -24.71 31.67
CA ASP A 666 -17.41 -24.78 30.54
C ASP A 666 -18.26 -26.05 30.65
N SER A 667 -19.56 -25.94 30.91
CA SER A 667 -20.49 -27.09 30.97
C SER A 667 -20.56 -27.85 29.64
N GLU A 668 -20.05 -27.23 28.58
CA GLU A 668 -19.98 -27.74 27.20
C GLU A 668 -18.56 -28.14 26.78
N ARG A 669 -17.65 -28.38 27.75
CA ARG A 669 -16.22 -28.73 27.54
C ARG A 669 -15.95 -29.69 26.39
N GLY A 670 -16.78 -30.71 26.21
CA GLY A 670 -16.62 -31.71 25.15
C GLY A 670 -16.82 -31.12 23.74
N ASP A 671 -17.80 -30.25 23.59
CA ASP A 671 -18.19 -29.70 22.29
C ASP A 671 -17.24 -28.58 21.87
N THR A 672 -16.82 -27.70 22.77
CA THR A 672 -15.89 -26.61 22.46
C THR A 672 -14.52 -27.15 22.05
N ALA A 673 -13.99 -28.13 22.77
CA ALA A 673 -12.72 -28.77 22.42
C ALA A 673 -12.82 -29.55 21.10
N LEU A 674 -13.98 -30.17 20.82
CA LEU A 674 -14.22 -30.85 19.54
C LEU A 674 -14.33 -29.86 18.38
N ILE A 675 -15.01 -28.73 18.57
CA ILE A 675 -15.12 -27.64 17.59
C ILE A 675 -13.73 -27.08 17.29
N ALA A 676 -12.94 -26.75 18.32
CA ALA A 676 -11.57 -26.28 18.15
C ALA A 676 -10.70 -27.32 17.43
N ARG A 677 -10.83 -28.61 17.78
CA ARG A 677 -10.11 -29.69 17.08
C ARG A 677 -10.48 -29.78 15.60
N ASN A 678 -11.77 -29.76 15.28
CA ASN A 678 -12.26 -29.83 13.92
C ASN A 678 -11.87 -28.58 13.12
N LEU A 679 -11.96 -27.42 13.76
CA LEU A 679 -11.54 -26.14 13.21
C LEU A 679 -10.08 -26.20 12.77
N ILE A 680 -9.16 -26.45 13.70
CA ILE A 680 -7.72 -26.40 13.40
C ILE A 680 -7.34 -27.49 12.39
N LYS A 681 -7.94 -28.69 12.48
CA LYS A 681 -7.75 -29.74 11.45
C LYS A 681 -8.16 -29.28 10.06
N ASN A 682 -9.26 -28.55 9.93
CA ASN A 682 -9.69 -27.98 8.66
C ASN A 682 -8.77 -26.86 8.15
N LEU A 683 -7.93 -26.30 9.03
CA LEU A 683 -6.90 -25.29 8.70
C LEU A 683 -5.50 -25.89 8.55
N ASN A 684 -5.41 -27.20 8.31
CA ASN A 684 -4.17 -27.99 8.20
C ASN A 684 -3.27 -27.99 9.46
N GLY A 685 -3.74 -27.47 10.60
CA GLY A 685 -3.00 -27.47 11.86
C GLY A 685 -3.07 -28.79 12.62
N ARG A 686 -2.04 -29.07 13.43
CA ARG A 686 -2.07 -30.12 14.46
C ARG A 686 -2.51 -29.49 15.79
N VAL A 687 -3.46 -30.13 16.46
CA VAL A 687 -4.04 -29.59 17.69
C VAL A 687 -3.43 -30.28 18.87
N VAL A 688 -2.85 -29.49 19.77
CA VAL A 688 -2.61 -29.94 21.12
C VAL A 688 -3.54 -29.16 22.05
N VAL A 689 -4.50 -29.87 22.60
CA VAL A 689 -5.41 -29.28 23.59
C VAL A 689 -4.62 -29.22 24.89
N LYS A 690 -4.29 -28.01 25.34
CA LYS A 690 -3.71 -27.78 26.66
C LYS A 690 -4.86 -27.36 27.56
N GLU A 691 -5.32 -28.32 28.36
CA GLU A 691 -6.32 -28.03 29.39
C GLU A 691 -5.65 -27.24 30.50
N PHE A 692 -6.17 -26.03 30.73
CA PHE A 692 -5.73 -25.19 31.82
C PHE A 692 -6.59 -25.51 33.04
N SER A 693 -6.01 -26.30 33.95
CA SER A 693 -6.53 -26.45 35.30
C SER A 693 -5.77 -25.46 36.19
N PRO A 694 -6.30 -24.25 36.48
CA PRO A 694 -5.69 -23.43 37.51
C PRO A 694 -5.62 -24.27 38.80
N ASP A 695 -4.49 -24.18 39.51
CA ASP A 695 -4.19 -24.99 40.71
C ASP A 695 -5.43 -25.21 41.57
N GLU A 696 -5.59 -26.43 42.10
CA GLU A 696 -6.75 -27.00 42.81
C GLU A 696 -7.20 -26.27 44.09
N THR A 697 -6.89 -24.98 44.23
CA THR A 697 -7.56 -24.10 45.18
C THR A 697 -9.08 -24.17 44.95
N GLU A 698 -9.82 -24.57 46.00
CA GLU A 698 -11.27 -24.81 46.02
C GLU A 698 -12.11 -23.52 45.91
N ASP A 699 -11.59 -22.47 45.26
CA ASP A 699 -12.24 -21.17 45.26
C ASP A 699 -13.32 -21.08 44.16
N ALA A 700 -14.50 -20.58 44.51
CA ALA A 700 -15.67 -20.51 43.62
C ALA A 700 -15.48 -19.54 42.42
N ASN A 701 -14.37 -18.80 42.39
CA ASN A 701 -14.03 -17.82 41.36
C ASN A 701 -13.02 -18.36 40.32
N ARG A 702 -13.20 -19.59 39.84
CA ARG A 702 -12.36 -20.12 38.75
C ARG A 702 -12.55 -19.29 37.48
N PRO A 703 -11.47 -18.82 36.83
CA PRO A 703 -11.58 -18.05 35.60
C PRO A 703 -12.15 -18.92 34.48
N VAL A 704 -13.24 -18.43 33.87
CA VAL A 704 -13.98 -19.14 32.80
C VAL A 704 -13.43 -18.88 31.39
N SER A 705 -12.45 -17.97 31.25
CA SER A 705 -11.84 -17.60 29.97
C SER A 705 -10.38 -17.22 30.16
N LEU A 706 -9.61 -17.24 29.06
CA LEU A 706 -8.22 -16.78 29.06
C LEU A 706 -8.11 -15.33 29.50
N GLY A 707 -9.04 -14.47 29.07
CA GLY A 707 -9.05 -13.07 29.44
C GLY A 707 -9.18 -12.86 30.95
N LYS A 708 -10.16 -13.54 31.57
CA LYS A 708 -10.35 -13.48 33.03
C LYS A 708 -9.18 -14.09 33.79
N TRP A 709 -8.56 -15.15 33.26
CA TRP A 709 -7.37 -15.72 33.87
C TRP A 709 -6.19 -14.74 33.84
N MET A 710 -5.92 -14.10 32.70
CA MET A 710 -4.84 -13.12 32.58
C MET A 710 -5.03 -11.93 33.53
N LEU A 711 -6.26 -11.43 33.68
CA LEU A 711 -6.58 -10.34 34.61
C LEU A 711 -6.47 -10.74 36.08
N ALA A 712 -6.58 -12.03 36.40
CA ALA A 712 -6.40 -12.56 37.75
C ALA A 712 -4.92 -12.80 38.11
N GLN A 713 -4.01 -12.79 37.13
CA GLN A 713 -2.58 -12.92 37.39
C GLN A 713 -1.98 -11.60 37.90
N PRO A 714 -0.92 -11.65 38.72
CA PRO A 714 -0.13 -10.46 39.04
C PRO A 714 0.39 -9.75 37.78
N GLU A 715 0.51 -8.42 37.83
CA GLU A 715 1.05 -7.63 36.72
C GLU A 715 2.41 -8.19 36.27
N ASN A 716 2.56 -8.41 34.96
CA ASN A 716 3.73 -9.02 34.28
C ASN A 716 3.92 -10.54 34.46
N ALA A 717 3.17 -11.22 35.33
CA ALA A 717 3.28 -12.68 35.48
C ALA A 717 2.49 -13.44 34.39
N ALA A 718 1.38 -12.87 33.92
CA ALA A 718 0.50 -13.49 32.92
C ALA A 718 1.24 -13.88 31.63
N GLY A 719 2.04 -12.97 31.09
CA GLY A 719 2.79 -13.19 29.85
C GLY A 719 3.84 -14.30 29.99
N ASP A 720 4.58 -14.33 31.10
CA ASP A 720 5.61 -15.35 31.32
C ASP A 720 4.99 -16.73 31.55
N HIS A 721 3.93 -16.83 32.37
CA HIS A 721 3.18 -18.08 32.55
C HIS A 721 2.57 -18.59 31.24
N LEU A 722 2.06 -17.66 30.41
CA LEU A 722 1.49 -18.05 29.12
C LEU A 722 2.57 -18.52 28.14
N ARG A 723 3.75 -17.90 28.11
CA ARG A 723 4.88 -18.37 27.27
C ARG A 723 5.31 -19.77 27.67
N ASP A 724 5.45 -20.03 28.97
CA ASP A 724 5.77 -21.36 29.49
C ASP A 724 4.70 -22.39 29.10
N LEU A 725 3.42 -22.04 29.32
CA LEU A 725 2.28 -22.89 28.95
C LEU A 725 2.26 -23.20 27.46
N LEU A 726 2.55 -22.22 26.59
CA LEU A 726 2.58 -22.39 25.15
C LEU A 726 3.86 -23.07 24.65
N GLY A 727 4.87 -23.24 25.51
CA GLY A 727 6.19 -23.79 25.13
C GLY A 727 6.98 -22.83 24.24
N ILE A 728 6.79 -21.52 24.42
CA ILE A 728 7.54 -20.48 23.70
C ILE A 728 8.86 -20.31 24.45
N GLU A 729 9.96 -20.83 23.89
CA GLU A 729 11.29 -20.66 24.46
C GLU A 729 11.64 -19.16 24.56
N ASN A 730 12.02 -18.72 25.76
CA ASN A 730 12.44 -17.35 26.02
C ASN A 730 13.87 -17.14 25.48
N ASP A 731 14.04 -17.06 24.17
CA ASP A 731 15.34 -16.77 23.53
C ASP A 731 15.80 -15.30 23.70
N VAL A 732 15.07 -14.50 24.50
CA VAL A 732 15.46 -13.12 24.84
C VAL A 732 16.14 -13.10 26.21
N PRO A 733 17.44 -12.79 26.30
CA PRO A 733 18.20 -12.85 27.55
C PRO A 733 17.61 -11.93 28.62
N SER A 734 17.39 -12.48 29.82
CA SER A 734 16.76 -11.86 30.99
C SER A 734 17.49 -10.65 31.59
N THR A 735 18.66 -10.28 31.06
CA THR A 735 19.48 -9.15 31.55
C THR A 735 18.97 -7.76 31.15
N GLU A 736 17.95 -7.65 30.31
CA GLU A 736 17.31 -6.36 29.96
C GLU A 736 16.01 -6.05 30.72
N ARG A 737 15.55 -6.91 31.64
CA ARG A 737 14.34 -6.68 32.46
C ARG A 737 14.60 -5.99 33.81
N GLY A 738 15.57 -5.08 33.86
CA GLY A 738 15.82 -4.26 35.04
C GLY A 738 14.78 -3.15 35.22
N GLY A 739 13.85 -3.36 36.17
CA GLY A 739 13.15 -2.33 36.95
C GLY A 739 12.45 -1.20 36.19
N ARG A 740 11.16 -1.38 35.87
CA ARG A 740 10.24 -0.25 35.70
C ARG A 740 9.59 0.05 37.04
N ASP A 741 10.23 0.90 37.84
CA ASP A 741 9.51 1.70 38.83
C ASP A 741 8.74 2.77 38.04
N PHE A 742 7.46 2.49 37.77
CA PHE A 742 6.55 3.40 37.09
C PHE A 742 5.62 4.11 38.09
N GLU A 743 6.17 4.53 39.23
CA GLU A 743 5.63 5.66 39.99
C GLU A 743 6.71 6.74 40.00
N GLU A 744 6.48 7.84 39.27
CA GLU A 744 6.53 9.21 39.81
C GLU A 744 6.67 10.28 38.69
N ARG A 745 5.62 11.12 38.60
CA ARG A 745 5.58 12.50 38.06
C ARG A 745 5.81 12.69 36.55
N ARG A 746 4.70 12.63 35.79
CA ARG A 746 4.47 13.64 34.75
C ARG A 746 4.55 15.00 35.45
N ALA A 747 5.62 15.77 35.21
CA ALA A 747 5.63 17.17 35.55
C ALA A 747 4.38 17.81 34.91
N PRO A 748 3.53 18.51 35.67
CA PRO A 748 2.37 19.17 35.09
C PRO A 748 2.88 20.03 33.94
N ILE A 749 2.21 19.94 32.79
CA ILE A 749 2.41 20.88 31.69
C ILE A 749 2.46 22.25 32.35
N PRO A 750 3.60 22.98 32.29
CA PRO A 750 3.75 24.19 33.07
C PRO A 750 2.58 25.07 32.71
N ALA A 751 1.79 25.44 33.72
CA ALA A 751 0.54 26.15 33.60
C ALA A 751 0.59 27.26 32.52
N GLY A 752 1.73 27.91 32.36
CA GLY A 752 2.01 28.87 31.29
C GLY A 752 1.75 28.38 29.86
N VAL A 753 2.07 27.13 29.48
CA VAL A 753 1.83 26.62 28.11
C VAL A 753 0.34 26.41 27.85
N THR A 754 -0.36 25.82 28.81
CA THR A 754 -1.81 25.59 28.74
C THR A 754 -2.56 26.92 28.76
N TYR A 755 -2.16 27.85 29.64
CA TYR A 755 -2.72 29.20 29.68
C TYR A 755 -2.39 30.00 28.43
N SER A 756 -1.19 29.88 27.84
CA SER A 756 -0.84 30.56 26.59
C SER A 756 -1.64 30.04 25.41
N SER A 757 -1.81 28.72 25.29
CA SER A 757 -2.64 28.15 24.22
C SER A 757 -4.11 28.48 24.42
N LEU A 758 -4.60 28.49 25.67
CA LEU A 758 -5.95 28.95 25.99
C LEU A 758 -6.14 30.44 25.68
N LEU A 759 -5.15 31.30 25.97
CA LEU A 759 -5.22 32.73 25.67
C LEU A 759 -5.20 32.99 24.17
N ILE A 760 -4.36 32.27 23.41
CA ILE A 760 -4.30 32.39 21.95
C ILE A 760 -5.59 31.88 21.31
N SER A 761 -6.10 30.72 21.77
CA SER A 761 -7.36 30.17 21.27
C SER A 761 -8.57 31.03 21.66
N ALA A 762 -8.59 31.60 22.87
CA ALA A 762 -9.63 32.53 23.32
C ALA A 762 -9.57 33.86 22.56
N ALA A 763 -8.38 34.38 22.27
CA ALA A 763 -8.21 35.57 21.45
C ALA A 763 -8.66 35.33 20.00
N LEU A 764 -8.29 34.18 19.41
CA LEU A 764 -8.75 33.77 18.08
C LEU A 764 -10.26 33.57 18.03
N ALA A 765 -10.84 32.92 19.05
CA ALA A 765 -12.28 32.71 19.16
C ALA A 765 -13.02 34.03 19.32
N ALA A 766 -12.56 34.94 20.19
CA ALA A 766 -13.15 36.26 20.38
C ALA A 766 -13.04 37.13 19.11
N MET A 767 -11.93 37.02 18.38
CA MET A 767 -11.77 37.67 17.08
C MET A 767 -12.71 37.11 16.01
N LEU A 768 -12.88 35.78 15.98
CA LEU A 768 -13.81 35.11 15.06
C LEU A 768 -15.26 35.42 15.42
N ASP A 769 -15.63 35.43 16.69
CA ASP A 769 -16.98 35.81 17.14
C ASP A 769 -17.28 37.28 16.85
N ALA A 770 -16.33 38.19 17.08
CA ALA A 770 -16.47 39.59 16.71
C ALA A 770 -16.62 39.76 15.19
N ALA A 771 -15.91 38.97 14.39
CA ALA A 771 -16.07 38.95 12.94
C ALA A 771 -17.44 38.38 12.53
N ILE A 772 -17.90 37.29 13.15
CA ILE A 772 -19.17 36.63 12.85
C ILE A 772 -20.36 37.52 13.25
N LEU A 773 -20.35 38.11 14.46
CA LEU A 773 -21.40 39.02 14.93
C LEU A 773 -21.50 40.27 14.04
N ARG A 774 -20.39 40.74 13.47
CA ARG A 774 -20.40 41.88 12.54
C ARG A 774 -20.81 41.49 11.12
N VAL A 775 -20.51 40.27 10.66
CA VAL A 775 -21.07 39.69 9.44
C VAL A 775 -22.58 39.44 9.58
N GLN A 776 -23.05 39.10 10.79
CA GLN A 776 -24.48 38.99 11.10
C GLN A 776 -25.17 40.37 11.20
N ALA A 777 -24.51 41.37 11.80
CA ALA A 777 -24.99 42.75 11.76
C ALA A 777 -25.09 43.28 10.31
N PHE A 778 -24.17 42.85 9.43
CA PHE A 778 -24.21 43.11 7.99
C PHE A 778 -25.41 42.46 7.28
N ALA A 779 -25.83 41.25 7.68
CA ALA A 779 -27.04 40.62 7.15
C ALA A 779 -28.33 41.41 7.48
N GLY A 780 -28.29 42.25 8.53
CA GLY A 780 -29.38 43.16 8.91
C GLY A 780 -29.44 44.47 8.11
N PHE A 781 -28.42 44.83 7.32
CA PHE A 781 -28.34 46.11 6.60
C PHE A 781 -28.55 46.01 5.07
N VAL A 782 -29.06 44.88 4.57
CA VAL A 782 -29.61 44.83 3.22
C VAL A 782 -31.05 45.38 3.25
N SER A 783 -31.18 46.70 3.41
CA SER A 783 -32.44 47.39 3.15
C SER A 783 -32.49 47.81 1.68
N VAL A 784 -33.45 47.25 0.94
CA VAL A 784 -34.00 47.91 -0.25
C VAL A 784 -34.65 49.20 0.26
N GLY A 785 -34.20 50.36 -0.23
CA GLY A 785 -34.84 51.63 0.10
C GLY A 785 -36.31 51.62 -0.33
N ILE A 786 -37.17 52.31 0.42
CA ILE A 786 -38.58 52.51 0.07
C ILE A 786 -38.63 53.29 -1.25
N GLY A 787 -38.70 52.58 -2.38
CA GLY A 787 -38.77 53.15 -3.74
C GLY A 787 -37.89 52.52 -4.83
N GLY A 788 -36.89 51.69 -4.50
CA GLY A 788 -36.16 50.89 -5.51
C GLY A 788 -35.25 51.65 -6.50
N GLU A 789 -34.86 52.91 -6.25
CA GLU A 789 -33.93 53.62 -7.15
C GLU A 789 -32.44 53.44 -6.79
N GLN A 790 -31.63 53.13 -7.79
CA GLN A 790 -30.16 53.08 -7.70
C GLN A 790 -29.55 54.47 -7.84
N ILE A 791 -28.77 54.91 -6.84
CA ILE A 791 -27.97 56.13 -6.92
C ILE A 791 -26.78 55.89 -7.88
N VAL A 792 -26.75 56.65 -8.99
CA VAL A 792 -25.66 56.62 -9.98
C VAL A 792 -24.76 57.85 -9.79
N TYR A 793 -23.49 57.63 -9.45
CA TYR A 793 -22.45 58.66 -9.46
C TYR A 793 -21.87 58.81 -10.88
N ALA A 794 -21.97 60.00 -11.48
CA ALA A 794 -21.44 60.27 -12.82
C ALA A 794 -19.95 60.70 -12.81
N GLY A 795 -19.19 60.25 -13.81
CA GLY A 795 -17.80 60.67 -14.09
C GLY A 795 -16.73 59.60 -13.88
N ARG A 796 -15.52 59.79 -14.46
CA ARG A 796 -14.39 58.83 -14.34
C ARG A 796 -13.92 58.57 -12.90
N MET A 797 -14.18 59.52 -11.99
CA MET A 797 -13.97 59.35 -10.55
C MET A 797 -15.00 58.43 -9.87
N GLY A 798 -16.16 58.19 -10.49
CA GLY A 798 -17.24 57.35 -9.94
C GLY A 798 -16.87 55.86 -9.86
N TYR A 799 -16.00 55.36 -10.74
CA TYR A 799 -15.48 53.99 -10.67
C TYR A 799 -14.48 53.81 -9.54
N VAL A 800 -13.63 54.81 -9.29
CA VAL A 800 -12.65 54.80 -8.19
C VAL A 800 -13.35 54.99 -6.85
N ARG A 801 -14.37 55.87 -6.78
CA ARG A 801 -15.22 56.03 -5.59
C ARG A 801 -16.05 54.78 -5.30
N ARG A 802 -16.61 54.11 -6.31
CA ARG A 802 -17.25 52.78 -6.14
C ARG A 802 -16.29 51.72 -5.62
N LEU A 803 -15.00 51.77 -5.97
CA LEU A 803 -14.00 50.81 -5.52
C LEU A 803 -13.51 51.11 -4.10
N LEU A 804 -13.40 52.39 -3.74
CA LEU A 804 -13.00 52.85 -2.41
C LEU A 804 -14.16 52.78 -1.39
N ASP A 805 -15.39 53.04 -1.82
CA ASP A 805 -16.62 52.82 -1.03
C ASP A 805 -17.06 51.35 -1.07
N SER A 806 -16.37 50.50 -1.86
CA SER A 806 -16.63 49.06 -1.80
C SER A 806 -16.10 48.52 -0.47
N ILE A 807 -17.02 47.89 0.27
CA ILE A 807 -16.82 47.23 1.57
C ILE A 807 -15.54 46.36 1.66
N PRO A 808 -15.02 45.70 0.59
CA PRO A 808 -13.74 45.01 0.65
C PRO A 808 -12.54 45.89 1.02
N ALA A 809 -12.52 47.17 0.63
CA ALA A 809 -11.39 48.06 0.92
C ALA A 809 -11.34 48.44 2.41
N ASN A 810 -12.50 48.69 3.04
CA ASN A 810 -12.60 48.90 4.49
C ASN A 810 -12.32 47.63 5.29
N LEU A 811 -12.75 46.46 4.80
CA LEU A 811 -12.36 45.18 5.40
C LEU A 811 -10.83 45.00 5.37
N VAL A 812 -10.19 45.24 4.23
CA VAL A 812 -8.73 45.15 4.10
C VAL A 812 -8.01 46.14 5.04
N TYR A 813 -8.60 47.31 5.26
CA TYR A 813 -8.06 48.33 6.17
C TYR A 813 -8.20 47.93 7.65
N GLU A 814 -9.34 47.36 8.05
CA GLU A 814 -9.60 46.91 9.44
C GLU A 814 -8.90 45.59 9.79
N PHE A 815 -8.65 44.70 8.82
CA PHE A 815 -7.91 43.45 9.03
C PHE A 815 -6.38 43.61 8.94
N ARG A 816 -5.86 44.83 8.75
CA ARG A 816 -4.41 45.06 8.54
C ARG A 816 -3.54 44.57 9.71
N GLU A 817 -3.97 44.81 10.95
CA GLU A 817 -3.22 44.45 12.16
C GLU A 817 -3.22 42.92 12.38
N PRO A 818 -4.37 42.23 12.31
CA PRO A 818 -4.42 40.77 12.33
C PRO A 818 -3.61 40.10 11.21
N VAL A 819 -3.70 40.64 9.99
CA VAL A 819 -3.02 40.07 8.82
C VAL A 819 -1.51 40.28 8.94
N ALA A 820 -1.05 41.45 9.39
CA ALA A 820 0.36 41.71 9.65
C ALA A 820 0.91 40.80 10.76
N LEU A 821 0.12 40.56 11.82
CA LEU A 821 0.49 39.64 12.90
C LEU A 821 0.61 38.20 12.39
N LEU A 822 -0.39 37.69 11.66
CA LEU A 822 -0.39 36.33 11.09
C LEU A 822 0.71 36.14 10.05
N PHE A 823 1.01 37.16 9.26
CA PHE A 823 2.12 37.15 8.30
C PHE A 823 3.47 37.11 9.03
N GLY A 824 3.65 37.90 10.09
CA GLY A 824 4.85 37.86 10.93
C GLY A 824 5.09 36.49 11.57
N ILE A 825 4.03 35.86 12.11
CA ILE A 825 4.08 34.50 12.68
C ILE A 825 4.46 33.49 11.58
N SER A 826 3.81 33.57 10.41
CA SER A 826 4.04 32.64 9.29
C SER A 826 5.45 32.73 8.72
N LEU A 827 5.98 33.96 8.56
CA LEU A 827 7.36 34.19 8.11
C LEU A 827 8.37 33.61 9.10
N THR A 828 8.13 33.82 10.40
CA THR A 828 8.99 33.33 11.48
C THR A 828 9.03 31.79 11.49
N LEU A 829 7.86 31.14 11.38
CA LEU A 829 7.76 29.68 11.28
C LEU A 829 8.43 29.14 10.00
N GLY A 830 8.27 29.84 8.87
CA GLY A 830 8.90 29.48 7.60
C GLY A 830 10.43 29.55 7.62
N LEU A 831 10.99 30.59 8.26
CA LEU A 831 12.45 30.72 8.45
C LEU A 831 13.01 29.63 9.37
N ILE A 832 12.29 29.29 10.45
CA ILE A 832 12.66 28.18 11.36
C ILE A 832 12.66 26.83 10.61
N SER A 833 11.65 26.60 9.76
CA SER A 833 11.54 25.37 8.96
C SER A 833 12.67 25.24 7.93
N ARG A 834 12.95 26.30 7.14
CA ARG A 834 14.06 26.31 6.18
C ARG A 834 15.42 26.13 6.84
N TYR A 835 15.60 26.68 8.04
CA TYR A 835 16.82 26.49 8.82
C TYR A 835 16.98 25.05 9.33
N ARG A 836 15.90 24.40 9.80
CA ARG A 836 15.91 22.96 10.16
C ARG A 836 16.38 22.08 9.01
N ILE A 837 15.89 22.33 7.80
CA ILE A 837 16.27 21.57 6.60
C ILE A 837 17.76 21.76 6.28
N ARG A 838 18.28 23.00 6.36
CA ARG A 838 19.70 23.27 6.12
C ARG A 838 20.61 22.68 7.20
N ARG A 839 20.22 22.74 8.47
CA ARG A 839 21.02 22.21 9.58
C ARG A 839 21.01 20.68 9.63
N SER A 840 19.86 20.04 9.36
CA SER A 840 19.78 18.57 9.21
C SER A 840 20.76 18.06 8.15
N ARG A 841 20.86 18.76 7.01
CA ARG A 841 21.84 18.44 5.95
C ARG A 841 23.30 18.67 6.38
N ALA A 842 23.57 19.71 7.17
CA ALA A 842 24.92 19.98 7.66
C ALA A 842 25.38 19.01 8.77
N ASP A 843 24.45 18.56 9.63
CA ASP A 843 24.74 17.63 10.73
C ASP A 843 24.80 16.17 10.23
N GLN A 844 24.08 15.80 9.16
CA GLN A 844 24.24 14.50 8.50
C GLN A 844 25.64 14.35 7.86
N ASN A 845 26.23 15.43 7.34
CA ASN A 845 27.57 15.40 6.74
C ASN A 845 28.72 15.34 7.77
N LYS A 846 28.46 15.54 9.07
CA LYS A 846 29.51 15.58 10.11
C LYS A 846 29.55 14.35 11.03
N LYS A 847 28.60 13.41 10.89
CA LYS A 847 28.43 12.28 11.81
C LYS A 847 29.42 11.12 11.67
N ALA A 848 30.33 11.15 10.69
CA ALA A 848 31.33 10.07 10.55
C ALA A 848 32.57 10.19 11.46
N ALA A 849 32.82 11.32 12.14
CA ALA A 849 34.16 11.58 12.72
C ALA A 849 34.23 11.87 14.23
N ARG A 850 33.14 11.87 14.99
CA ARG A 850 33.21 12.24 16.43
C ARG A 850 32.30 11.40 17.32
N HIS A 851 32.72 10.17 17.58
CA HIS A 851 32.34 9.45 18.79
C HIS A 851 33.58 8.86 19.44
N ARG A 852 34.25 9.66 20.28
CA ARG A 852 35.03 9.19 21.44
C ARG A 852 35.30 10.38 22.39
N ASN A 853 34.79 10.21 23.61
CA ASN A 853 35.22 10.75 24.89
C ASN A 853 35.41 12.28 25.02
N HIS A 854 34.38 12.95 25.55
CA HIS A 854 34.61 14.13 26.40
C HIS A 854 33.65 14.13 27.60
N PRO A 855 34.15 13.88 28.82
CA PRO A 855 33.45 14.19 30.05
C PRO A 855 33.71 15.65 30.41
N GLY A 856 32.64 16.45 30.56
CA GLY A 856 32.73 17.85 30.98
C GLY A 856 31.86 18.78 30.14
N ALA A 857 30.53 18.68 30.29
CA ALA A 857 29.58 19.53 29.58
C ALA A 857 28.47 20.06 30.51
N GLU A 858 28.83 20.60 31.68
CA GLU A 858 27.83 21.12 32.64
C GLU A 858 27.80 22.64 32.81
N GLN A 859 28.61 23.44 32.11
CA GLN A 859 28.60 24.92 32.31
C GLN A 859 28.54 25.79 31.06
N PHE A 860 28.08 25.26 29.92
CA PHE A 860 27.95 26.06 28.71
C PHE A 860 26.50 26.52 28.47
N VAL A 861 26.06 27.53 29.23
CA VAL A 861 25.10 28.51 28.68
C VAL A 861 25.90 29.38 27.72
N VAL A 862 26.07 28.85 26.50
CA VAL A 862 26.97 29.40 25.49
C VAL A 862 26.49 30.81 25.11
N LYS A 863 27.39 31.78 25.15
CA LYS A 863 27.24 33.15 24.59
C LYS A 863 26.54 33.19 23.22
N SER A 864 26.61 32.09 22.46
CA SER A 864 25.91 31.91 21.18
C SER A 864 24.39 31.98 21.30
N ASP A 865 23.77 31.44 22.36
CA ASP A 865 22.29 31.43 22.44
C ASP A 865 21.74 32.80 22.79
N LEU A 866 22.46 33.55 23.62
CA LEU A 866 22.21 34.96 23.85
C LEU A 866 22.37 35.77 22.55
N LEU A 867 23.45 35.52 21.78
CA LEU A 867 23.67 36.16 20.48
C LEU A 867 22.50 35.89 19.52
N TRP A 868 22.00 34.66 19.48
CA TRP A 868 20.87 34.31 18.62
C TRP A 868 19.56 34.97 19.06
N ALA A 869 19.29 35.05 20.37
CA ALA A 869 18.14 35.77 20.89
C ALA A 869 18.21 37.27 20.50
N VAL A 870 19.39 37.89 20.64
CA VAL A 870 19.64 39.29 20.24
C VAL A 870 19.43 39.49 18.73
N VAL A 871 19.97 38.59 17.89
CA VAL A 871 19.79 38.67 16.43
C VAL A 871 18.33 38.50 16.03
N THR A 872 17.60 37.55 16.62
CA THR A 872 16.16 37.40 16.39
C THR A 872 15.40 38.64 16.82
N TRP A 873 15.71 39.19 18.00
CA TRP A 873 15.09 40.41 18.50
C TRP A 873 15.26 41.58 17.51
N LEU A 874 16.51 41.84 17.10
CA LEU A 874 16.83 42.90 16.15
C LEU A 874 16.14 42.71 14.80
N THR A 875 16.08 41.47 14.31
CA THR A 875 15.46 41.18 13.00
C THR A 875 13.95 41.41 13.04
N VAL A 876 13.27 40.91 14.08
CA VAL A 876 11.82 41.09 14.25
C VAL A 876 11.50 42.56 14.46
N PHE A 877 12.26 43.27 15.29
CA PHE A 877 12.08 44.71 15.52
C PHE A 877 12.21 45.51 14.22
N MET A 878 13.26 45.27 13.44
CA MET A 878 13.52 45.99 12.18
C MET A 878 12.43 45.71 11.13
N VAL A 879 11.97 44.45 11.01
CA VAL A 879 10.88 44.10 10.10
C VAL A 879 9.57 44.74 10.52
N SER A 880 9.18 44.63 11.80
CA SER A 880 7.96 45.24 12.32
C SER A 880 7.96 46.76 12.12
N ARG A 881 9.08 47.43 12.43
CA ARG A 881 9.24 48.88 12.20
C ARG A 881 9.16 49.26 10.72
N SER A 882 9.74 48.44 9.84
CA SER A 882 9.70 48.68 8.38
C SER A 882 8.28 48.53 7.83
N VAL A 883 7.51 47.55 8.31
CA VAL A 883 6.12 47.35 7.92
C VAL A 883 5.23 48.47 8.45
N SER A 884 5.42 48.90 9.70
CA SER A 884 4.69 50.04 10.25
C SER A 884 5.00 51.34 9.51
N SER A 885 6.29 51.61 9.22
CA SER A 885 6.68 52.79 8.42
C SER A 885 6.13 52.73 6.99
N LEU A 886 6.12 51.56 6.36
CA LEU A 886 5.50 51.40 5.03
C LEU A 886 3.99 51.66 5.10
N ALA A 887 3.31 51.15 6.13
CA ALA A 887 1.89 51.40 6.35
C ALA A 887 1.62 52.90 6.56
N GLU A 888 2.41 53.59 7.39
CA GLU A 888 2.32 55.03 7.60
C GLU A 888 2.55 55.83 6.32
N ASN A 889 3.54 55.46 5.51
CA ASN A 889 3.79 56.11 4.22
C ASN A 889 2.62 55.90 3.24
N ILE A 890 2.06 54.70 3.19
CA ILE A 890 0.86 54.40 2.39
C ILE A 890 -0.32 55.24 2.87
N LEU A 891 -0.51 55.36 4.19
CA LEU A 891 -1.57 56.16 4.80
C LEU A 891 -1.40 57.65 4.57
N ALA A 892 -0.18 58.17 4.65
CA ALA A 892 0.14 59.56 4.32
C ALA A 892 -0.16 59.84 2.84
N THR A 893 0.13 58.87 1.95
CA THR A 893 -0.20 58.96 0.53
C THR A 893 -1.71 58.97 0.29
N PHE A 894 -2.48 58.20 1.06
CA PHE A 894 -3.95 58.23 1.03
C PHE A 894 -4.55 59.50 1.64
N SER A 895 -3.95 60.06 2.69
CA SER A 895 -4.37 61.32 3.31
C SER A 895 -4.19 62.51 2.37
N LEU A 896 -3.11 62.51 1.58
CA LEU A 896 -2.89 63.47 0.47
C LEU A 896 -4.00 63.42 -0.60
N MET A 897 -4.77 62.33 -0.69
CA MET A 897 -5.92 62.21 -1.60
C MET A 897 -7.26 62.68 -1.00
N GLN A 898 -7.26 63.31 0.19
CA GLN A 898 -8.44 63.89 0.87
C GLN A 898 -9.61 62.92 1.17
N THR A 899 -9.35 61.63 1.43
CA THR A 899 -10.44 60.62 1.52
C THR A 899 -10.55 59.82 2.83
N VAL A 900 -9.81 60.13 3.91
CA VAL A 900 -9.91 59.33 5.15
C VAL A 900 -9.94 60.21 6.42
N PRO A 901 -10.84 59.94 7.40
CA PRO A 901 -10.81 60.62 8.69
C PRO A 901 -9.53 60.28 9.47
N SER A 902 -8.95 61.32 10.06
CA SER A 902 -7.65 61.32 10.74
C SER A 902 -7.70 60.65 12.12
N THR A 903 -7.70 59.33 12.16
CA THR A 903 -7.22 58.58 13.34
C THR A 903 -5.77 58.18 13.07
N ALA A 904 -4.85 59.13 13.25
CA ALA A 904 -3.43 58.84 13.23
C ALA A 904 -3.12 58.00 14.48
N ILE A 905 -2.74 56.73 14.28
CA ILE A 905 -2.10 55.95 15.34
C ILE A 905 -0.83 56.71 15.71
N SER A 906 -0.68 57.03 16.99
CA SER A 906 0.51 57.70 17.49
C SER A 906 1.73 56.81 17.22
N ASP A 907 2.79 57.39 16.66
CA ASP A 907 4.10 56.74 16.40
C ASP A 907 4.63 55.99 17.66
N ALA A 908 4.21 56.43 18.85
CA ALA A 908 4.49 55.77 20.12
C ALA A 908 3.85 54.37 20.25
N GLU A 909 2.64 54.14 19.75
CA GLU A 909 1.94 52.86 19.88
C GLU A 909 2.53 51.79 18.95
N SER A 910 2.90 52.18 17.71
CA SER A 910 3.60 51.30 16.77
C SER A 910 4.93 50.81 17.35
N LEU A 911 5.69 51.71 17.98
CA LEU A 911 6.95 51.37 18.62
C LEU A 911 6.77 50.33 19.74
N HIS A 912 5.75 50.49 20.58
CA HIS A 912 5.46 49.57 21.68
C HIS A 912 5.11 48.17 21.17
N VAL A 913 4.29 48.07 20.12
CA VAL A 913 3.90 46.79 19.52
C VAL A 913 5.11 46.08 18.90
N ALA A 914 5.97 46.82 18.18
CA ALA A 914 7.20 46.26 17.62
C ALA A 914 8.15 45.75 18.71
N LEU A 915 8.28 46.48 19.83
CA LEU A 915 9.13 46.11 20.95
C LEU A 915 8.63 44.85 21.67
N LEU A 916 7.31 44.75 21.88
CA LEU A 916 6.68 43.56 22.48
C LEU A 916 6.85 42.32 21.61
N LEU A 917 6.62 42.43 20.30
CA LEU A 917 6.77 41.32 19.35
C LEU A 917 8.23 40.83 19.27
N ALA A 918 9.18 41.76 19.21
CA ALA A 918 10.61 41.42 19.20
C ALA A 918 11.01 40.68 20.49
N THR A 919 10.52 41.17 21.64
CA THR A 919 10.84 40.60 22.96
C THR A 919 10.24 39.21 23.13
N ALA A 920 8.96 39.01 22.80
CA ALA A 920 8.31 37.71 22.84
C ALA A 920 9.01 36.68 21.93
N SER A 921 9.40 37.10 20.72
CA SER A 921 10.10 36.25 19.76
C SER A 921 11.48 35.82 20.27
N ALA A 922 12.24 36.74 20.87
CA ALA A 922 13.55 36.46 21.43
C ALA A 922 13.48 35.49 22.60
N VAL A 923 12.53 35.69 23.53
CA VAL A 923 12.29 34.81 24.68
C VAL A 923 11.92 33.40 24.20
N PHE A 924 11.05 33.28 23.20
CA PHE A 924 10.65 31.99 22.63
C PHE A 924 11.83 31.23 22.01
N VAL A 925 12.67 31.91 21.22
CA VAL A 925 13.85 31.28 20.61
C VAL A 925 14.83 30.80 21.68
N LEU A 926 15.06 31.61 22.71
CA LEU A 926 15.94 31.25 23.83
C LEU A 926 15.42 30.03 24.58
N TRP A 927 14.14 30.05 24.97
CA TRP A 927 13.48 28.93 25.65
C TRP A 927 13.55 27.64 24.85
N ARG A 928 13.24 27.70 23.55
CA ARG A 928 13.23 26.52 22.68
C ARG A 928 14.63 25.92 22.49
N ARG A 929 15.67 26.74 22.41
CA ARG A 929 17.06 26.24 22.32
C ARG A 929 17.54 25.60 23.61
N ILE A 930 17.21 26.19 24.75
CA ILE A 930 17.49 25.60 26.07
C ILE A 930 16.78 24.25 26.19
N SER A 931 15.50 24.18 25.81
CA SER A 931 14.71 22.94 25.82
C SER A 931 15.30 21.84 24.92
N MET A 932 15.69 22.17 23.68
CA MET A 932 16.33 21.18 22.79
C MET A 932 17.68 20.68 23.31
N ARG A 933 18.48 21.53 23.97
CA ARG A 933 19.73 21.07 24.59
C ARG A 933 19.50 20.21 25.82
N LEU A 934 18.49 20.52 26.63
CA LEU A 934 18.05 19.66 27.72
C LEU A 934 17.61 18.30 27.17
N GLN A 935 16.81 18.26 26.09
CA GLN A 935 16.42 17.01 25.44
C GLN A 935 17.61 16.24 24.86
N GLN A 936 18.55 16.92 24.20
CA GLN A 936 19.79 16.28 23.70
C GLN A 936 20.66 15.76 24.84
N ALA A 937 20.77 16.49 25.94
CA ALA A 937 21.53 16.06 27.12
C ALA A 937 20.87 14.85 27.80
N ARG A 938 19.53 14.77 27.79
CA ARG A 938 18.78 13.59 28.26
C ARG A 938 18.93 12.39 27.32
N MET A 939 18.89 12.60 26.00
CA MET A 939 19.17 11.54 25.02
C MET A 939 20.60 11.02 25.13
N LEU A 940 21.59 11.90 25.26
CA LEU A 940 23.00 11.51 25.44
C LEU A 940 23.26 10.80 26.77
N ARG A 941 22.43 11.05 27.79
CA ARG A 941 22.42 10.32 29.06
C ARG A 941 21.63 9.00 29.02
N GLY A 942 20.99 8.68 27.90
CA GLY A 942 20.15 7.47 27.77
C GLY A 942 18.79 7.56 28.47
N GLU A 943 18.40 8.73 28.97
CA GLU A 943 17.12 8.94 29.69
C GLU A 943 15.91 8.99 28.73
N ILE A 944 16.14 9.11 27.42
CA ILE A 944 15.09 9.15 26.40
C ILE A 944 15.50 8.17 25.28
N ARG A 945 14.75 7.06 25.13
CA ARG A 945 14.90 6.11 24.02
C ARG A 945 14.37 6.72 22.70
N HIS A 946 14.96 6.28 21.59
CA HIS A 946 14.83 6.89 20.28
C HIS A 946 13.59 6.44 19.50
#